data_AF-A0AA47M095-F1
#
_entry.id   AF-A0AA47M095-F1
#
_cell.length_a   1.000
_cell.length_b   1.000
_cell.length_c   1.000
_cell.angle_alpha   90.00
_cell.angle_beta   90.00
_cell.angle_gamma   90.00
#
_symmetry.space_group_name_H-M   'P 1'
#
loop_
_entity.id
_entity.type
_entity.pdbx_description
1 polymer ?
#
loop_
_entity_poly.entity_id
_entity_poly.type
_entity_poly.pdbx_seq_one_letter_code
_entity_poly.pdbx_strand_id
1 'polypeptide(L)'
;MSPSPDREPSTSTTWSLSIIYLHHLVPVSLEDVDLLCMECGTKATEFSSHYPSFVSCLLCPYTTFCSCAYASHMIICFELECMQCDFVSLTGDKMAEHLVLNPGHDIACRPRTALKEPDIEFSLQGGTQQKPSPPDTTITPDPVNPSWTRVAGSDLDTLKYIRVGRFKQDKGPRHALPKSADAMEYFLLAYPESLLELIAKETNAHVKTCQYLGMPSPQWTLLSVPELKAFLGLVILMGVHGLPDISQYWSLTQHDRHTFDQAMSLRRFKQIATNIRMGSLVTDEYRGGGNPKDGLHILRPMLDILGQAMWKAYRPNCNLTIDRTLLPALEDQAGHRMLTYRQTLPEIWLLCDSKSGYCHRLSIHTRESGEHETVGLQVVPRLMEGLEGMNHRLYLANSLASPRLMRQLLKQGIYASSSFPILSPVLPMQLWQEGNLTIAGHYLQWQSGPLLATRWRDAKEMGCLCTNSFPGRVDTVWRRSQTQAGKLDPLERPMAFRLLQENMRGVDICKQLLACNPLGGVPQDCHWRSLFWFLLNLSVVNSFIVLRESRKSNPPAWVQSGLFSQLNFRRRLGTQLAQCYHRPPETQDPASGGEGERETVAGETVARETLDPLKEMHRMTKISLCTKRCWNCNLKHIRHETAYGCPVCKANLCNKASCFWEFHGLCPLTKGK
;
A
#
# COMPACT_ATOMS: atom_id res chain seq x y z
N MET A 1 -64.90 -7.41 -17.35
CA MET A 1 -64.00 -8.55 -17.07
C MET A 1 -62.58 -8.13 -17.37
N SER A 2 -61.66 -8.48 -16.46
CA SER A 2 -60.18 -8.52 -16.54
C SER A 2 -59.39 -7.22 -16.79
N PRO A 3 -58.50 -6.86 -15.83
CA PRO A 3 -57.25 -6.17 -16.12
C PRO A 3 -56.06 -7.16 -16.27
N SER A 4 -55.02 -6.68 -16.93
CA SER A 4 -53.69 -7.28 -17.16
C SER A 4 -52.91 -7.60 -15.88
N PRO A 5 -51.80 -8.38 -15.96
CA PRO A 5 -50.51 -7.75 -15.65
C PRO A 5 -49.25 -8.30 -16.37
N ASP A 6 -48.18 -7.55 -16.11
CA ASP A 6 -46.81 -7.53 -16.61
C ASP A 6 -45.87 -8.68 -16.22
N ARG A 7 -44.74 -8.68 -16.95
CA ARG A 7 -43.54 -9.54 -16.83
C ARG A 7 -42.66 -9.23 -15.61
N GLU A 8 -42.29 -10.32 -14.92
CA GLU A 8 -41.05 -10.72 -14.23
C GLU A 8 -40.06 -9.72 -13.60
N PRO A 9 -39.58 -10.07 -12.39
CA PRO A 9 -38.18 -9.90 -12.00
C PRO A 9 -37.47 -11.21 -11.57
N SER A 10 -36.25 -11.37 -12.11
CA SER A 10 -34.99 -11.91 -11.58
C SER A 10 -34.95 -12.73 -10.26
N THR A 11 -34.55 -14.01 -10.41
CA THR A 11 -33.60 -14.79 -9.59
C THR A 11 -33.24 -14.30 -8.17
N SER A 12 -34.15 -14.47 -7.20
CA SER A 12 -33.79 -14.69 -5.77
C SER A 12 -34.59 -15.82 -5.10
N THR A 13 -35.38 -16.56 -5.88
CA THR A 13 -36.44 -17.45 -5.36
C THR A 13 -36.07 -18.94 -5.31
N THR A 14 -34.85 -19.32 -5.65
CA THR A 14 -34.48 -20.75 -5.75
C THR A 14 -34.08 -21.39 -4.42
N TRP A 15 -33.82 -20.63 -3.35
CA TRP A 15 -33.51 -21.19 -2.03
C TRP A 15 -34.72 -21.23 -1.08
N SER A 16 -35.68 -20.32 -1.26
CA SER A 16 -36.94 -20.31 -0.50
C SER A 16 -37.86 -21.47 -0.89
N LEU A 17 -37.82 -21.94 -2.14
CA LEU A 17 -38.59 -23.11 -2.57
C LEU A 17 -38.05 -24.44 -2.00
N SER A 18 -36.74 -24.57 -1.79
CA SER A 18 -36.12 -25.80 -1.29
C SER A 18 -36.44 -26.09 0.18
N ILE A 19 -36.66 -25.04 1.00
CA ILE A 19 -37.04 -25.18 2.41
C ILE A 19 -38.56 -25.38 2.56
N ILE A 20 -39.37 -24.75 1.70
CA ILE A 20 -40.84 -24.96 1.69
C ILE A 20 -41.19 -26.38 1.17
N TYR A 21 -40.38 -26.98 0.28
CA TYR A 21 -40.64 -28.32 -0.24
C TYR A 21 -40.50 -29.45 0.79
N LEU A 22 -39.79 -29.23 1.91
CA LEU A 22 -39.68 -30.23 2.98
C LEU A 22 -40.96 -30.37 3.80
N HIS A 23 -41.90 -29.42 3.71
CA HIS A 23 -43.16 -29.47 4.46
C HIS A 23 -44.28 -30.24 3.73
N HIS A 24 -44.07 -30.64 2.46
CA HIS A 24 -45.10 -31.26 1.63
C HIS A 24 -44.82 -32.71 1.16
N LEU A 25 -43.70 -33.30 1.57
CA LEU A 25 -43.41 -34.71 1.29
C LEU A 25 -42.98 -35.38 2.59
N VAL A 26 -43.99 -35.85 3.33
CA VAL A 26 -44.07 -37.03 4.21
C VAL A 26 -44.99 -36.64 5.39
N PRO A 27 -46.19 -37.26 5.53
CA PRO A 27 -46.94 -37.16 6.77
C PRO A 27 -46.27 -38.10 7.78
N VAL A 28 -45.20 -37.65 8.43
CA VAL A 28 -44.75 -38.26 9.69
C VAL A 28 -45.46 -37.51 10.80
N SER A 29 -46.19 -38.22 11.65
CA SER A 29 -46.63 -37.67 12.93
C SER A 29 -45.39 -37.28 13.73
N LEU A 30 -45.05 -36.00 13.72
CA LEU A 30 -43.97 -35.40 14.49
C LEU A 30 -44.45 -35.18 15.93
N GLU A 31 -44.70 -36.27 16.65
CA GLU A 31 -44.59 -36.27 18.10
C GLU A 31 -43.19 -36.79 18.41
N ASP A 32 -42.35 -35.91 18.99
CA ASP A 32 -40.99 -36.16 19.49
C ASP A 32 -39.84 -36.35 18.48
N VAL A 33 -39.68 -35.43 17.52
CA VAL A 33 -38.35 -35.23 16.88
C VAL A 33 -37.78 -33.89 17.36
N ASP A 34 -36.74 -33.98 18.20
CA ASP A 34 -35.94 -32.83 18.62
C ASP A 34 -35.25 -32.20 17.40
N LEU A 35 -35.84 -31.16 16.82
CA LEU A 35 -35.23 -30.38 15.75
C LEU A 35 -34.07 -29.57 16.34
N LEU A 36 -32.83 -30.01 16.10
CA LEU A 36 -31.64 -29.30 16.56
C LEU A 36 -31.23 -28.23 15.54
N CYS A 37 -31.01 -27.00 15.99
CA CYS A 37 -30.49 -25.94 15.14
C CYS A 37 -29.00 -26.16 14.85
N MET A 38 -28.62 -26.20 13.57
CA MET A 38 -27.21 -26.35 13.16
C MET A 38 -26.35 -25.10 13.42
N GLU A 39 -26.96 -23.93 13.65
CA GLU A 39 -26.24 -22.68 13.88
C GLU A 39 -25.86 -22.46 15.35
N CYS A 40 -26.73 -22.83 16.29
CA CYS A 40 -26.51 -22.64 17.73
C CYS A 40 -26.49 -23.92 18.56
N GLY A 41 -26.82 -25.08 17.96
CA GLY A 41 -26.81 -26.37 18.63
C GLY A 41 -27.95 -26.60 19.63
N THR A 42 -28.91 -25.68 19.75
CA THR A 42 -30.05 -25.82 20.69
C THR A 42 -31.28 -26.41 19.99
N LYS A 43 -32.21 -26.96 20.79
CA LYS A 43 -33.48 -27.50 20.29
C LYS A 43 -34.39 -26.34 19.82
N ALA A 44 -34.81 -26.37 18.56
CA ALA A 44 -35.82 -25.51 17.99
C ALA A 44 -37.21 -26.08 18.29
N THR A 45 -37.70 -25.83 19.52
CA THR A 45 -39.03 -26.26 19.96
C THR A 45 -40.17 -25.63 19.15
N GLU A 46 -39.94 -24.42 18.62
CA GLU A 46 -40.85 -23.73 17.72
C GLU A 46 -40.04 -23.00 16.63
N PHE A 47 -40.33 -23.35 15.36
CA PHE A 47 -39.53 -22.88 14.22
C PHE A 47 -39.58 -21.36 14.04
N SER A 48 -40.74 -20.73 14.25
CA SER A 48 -40.97 -19.29 14.09
C SER A 48 -40.25 -18.42 15.13
N SER A 49 -40.11 -18.90 16.37
CA SER A 49 -39.38 -18.17 17.43
C SER A 49 -37.86 -18.39 17.35
N HIS A 50 -37.43 -19.54 16.83
CA HIS A 50 -36.02 -19.84 16.60
C HIS A 50 -35.46 -19.15 15.34
N TYR A 51 -36.28 -19.07 14.27
CA TYR A 51 -35.94 -18.42 13.00
C TYR A 51 -36.86 -17.22 12.67
N PRO A 52 -36.90 -16.18 13.50
CA PRO A 52 -37.92 -15.12 13.39
C PRO A 52 -37.73 -14.21 12.18
N SER A 53 -36.48 -13.96 11.77
CA SER A 53 -36.16 -13.09 10.63
C SER A 53 -34.69 -13.24 10.25
N PHE A 54 -34.38 -13.04 8.97
CA PHE A 54 -33.01 -12.87 8.52
C PHE A 54 -32.39 -11.63 9.16
N VAL A 55 -31.30 -11.80 9.92
CA VAL A 55 -30.59 -10.72 10.58
C VAL A 55 -29.14 -10.68 10.12
N SER A 56 -28.67 -9.48 9.80
CA SER A 56 -27.28 -9.18 9.48
C SER A 56 -26.66 -8.34 10.58
N CYS A 57 -25.48 -8.74 11.04
CA CYS A 57 -24.71 -7.94 11.98
C CYS A 57 -24.39 -6.55 11.40
N LEU A 58 -24.52 -5.51 12.22
CA LEU A 58 -24.22 -4.14 11.82
C LEU A 58 -22.72 -3.82 11.81
N LEU A 59 -21.89 -4.73 12.35
CA LEU A 59 -20.46 -4.56 12.60
C LEU A 59 -19.58 -5.47 11.73
N CYS A 60 -20.07 -6.62 11.27
CA CYS A 60 -19.31 -7.54 10.42
C CYS A 60 -20.21 -8.26 9.40
N PRO A 61 -19.63 -9.02 8.43
CA PRO A 61 -20.41 -9.73 7.41
C PRO A 61 -21.28 -10.90 7.91
N TYR A 62 -21.35 -11.15 9.23
CA TYR A 62 -22.11 -12.24 9.79
C TYR A 62 -23.61 -12.04 9.56
N THR A 63 -24.26 -13.07 9.04
CA THR A 63 -25.71 -13.11 8.82
C THR A 63 -26.23 -14.46 9.29
N THR A 64 -27.40 -14.47 9.89
CA THR A 64 -28.01 -15.68 10.43
C THR A 64 -29.53 -15.55 10.39
N PHE A 65 -30.23 -16.69 10.36
CA PHE A 65 -31.65 -16.74 10.64
C PHE A 65 -31.92 -17.10 12.11
N CYS A 66 -30.92 -17.63 12.82
CA CYS A 66 -31.03 -18.09 14.20
C CYS A 66 -30.91 -16.92 15.19
N SER A 67 -31.96 -16.71 16.00
CA SER A 67 -31.98 -15.67 17.04
C SER A 67 -30.91 -15.89 18.12
N CYS A 68 -30.68 -17.13 18.54
CA CYS A 68 -29.63 -17.48 19.51
C CYS A 68 -28.22 -17.24 18.96
N ALA A 69 -27.96 -17.67 17.72
CA ALA A 69 -26.66 -17.46 17.08
C ALA A 69 -26.38 -15.97 16.87
N TYR A 70 -27.40 -15.18 16.53
CA TYR A 70 -27.31 -13.73 16.45
C TYR A 70 -27.03 -13.08 17.80
N ALA A 71 -27.74 -13.48 18.86
CA ALA A 71 -27.54 -12.96 20.21
C ALA A 71 -26.13 -13.26 20.71
N SER A 72 -25.66 -14.50 20.55
CA SER A 72 -24.29 -14.89 20.87
C SER A 72 -23.28 -14.06 20.06
N HIS A 73 -23.54 -13.84 18.77
CA HIS A 73 -22.72 -12.99 17.91
C HIS A 73 -22.67 -11.51 18.36
N MET A 74 -23.74 -10.99 18.96
CA MET A 74 -23.80 -9.61 19.48
C MET A 74 -23.11 -9.46 20.85
N ILE A 75 -23.22 -10.47 21.72
CA ILE A 75 -22.62 -10.47 23.07
C ILE A 75 -21.09 -10.38 23.02
N ILE A 76 -20.50 -10.93 21.97
CA ILE A 76 -19.06 -10.96 21.68
C ILE A 76 -18.38 -9.57 21.68
N CYS A 77 -19.13 -8.51 21.38
CA CYS A 77 -18.60 -7.15 21.39
C CYS A 77 -18.45 -6.56 22.81
N PHE A 78 -18.95 -7.27 23.81
CA PHE A 78 -19.00 -6.86 25.20
C PHE A 78 -18.21 -7.83 26.07
N GLU A 79 -17.53 -7.27 27.05
CA GLU A 79 -17.06 -8.01 28.20
C GLU A 79 -18.19 -8.03 29.22
N LEU A 80 -18.57 -9.24 29.64
CA LEU A 80 -19.61 -9.44 30.64
C LEU A 80 -18.93 -9.50 32.00
N GLU A 81 -19.22 -8.54 32.87
CA GLU A 81 -18.71 -8.48 34.24
C GLU A 81 -19.84 -8.75 35.22
N CYS A 82 -19.56 -9.58 36.24
CA CYS A 82 -20.44 -9.71 37.38
C CYS A 82 -20.35 -8.45 38.25
N MET A 83 -21.49 -7.90 38.67
CA MET A 83 -21.53 -6.68 39.49
C MET A 83 -21.20 -6.95 40.98
N GLN A 84 -21.14 -8.22 41.37
CA GLN A 84 -21.03 -8.65 42.77
C GLN A 84 -19.75 -9.44 43.06
N CYS A 85 -18.98 -9.83 42.04
CA CYS A 85 -17.69 -10.51 42.21
C CYS A 85 -16.76 -10.27 41.00
N ASP A 86 -15.51 -10.71 41.10
CA ASP A 86 -14.48 -10.50 40.07
C ASP A 86 -14.64 -11.43 38.83
N PHE A 87 -15.81 -12.04 38.64
CA PHE A 87 -16.06 -12.92 37.51
C PHE A 87 -16.31 -12.11 36.24
N VAL A 88 -15.53 -12.42 35.20
CA VAL A 88 -15.60 -11.79 33.89
C VAL A 88 -15.67 -12.87 32.82
N SER A 89 -16.50 -12.67 31.79
CA SER A 89 -16.69 -13.60 30.69
C SER A 89 -16.79 -12.89 29.34
N LEU A 90 -16.27 -13.54 28.30
CA LEU A 90 -16.39 -13.12 26.90
C LEU A 90 -17.53 -13.86 26.16
N THR A 91 -18.24 -14.74 26.85
CA THR A 91 -19.32 -15.56 26.29
C THR A 91 -20.54 -15.49 27.19
N GLY A 92 -21.73 -15.36 26.58
CA GLY A 92 -23.00 -15.38 27.30
C GLY A 92 -23.17 -16.65 28.14
N ASP A 93 -22.80 -17.81 27.60
CA ASP A 93 -23.01 -19.11 28.25
C ASP A 93 -22.30 -19.21 29.60
N LYS A 94 -21.00 -18.87 29.67
CA LYS A 94 -20.24 -18.88 30.92
C LYS A 94 -20.75 -17.89 31.95
N MET A 95 -21.28 -16.74 31.49
CA MET A 95 -21.89 -15.77 32.40
C MET A 95 -23.25 -16.27 32.89
N ALA A 96 -24.05 -16.91 32.03
CA ALA A 96 -25.30 -17.55 32.42
C ALA A 96 -25.07 -18.67 33.45
N GLU A 97 -24.09 -19.56 33.22
CA GLU A 97 -23.67 -20.57 34.20
C GLU A 97 -23.27 -19.94 35.54
N HIS A 98 -22.49 -18.85 35.50
CA HIS A 98 -22.13 -18.10 36.70
C HIS A 98 -23.35 -17.57 37.46
N LEU A 99 -24.33 -16.97 36.76
CA LEU A 99 -25.54 -16.41 37.39
C LEU A 99 -26.46 -17.51 37.94
N VAL A 100 -26.54 -18.67 37.27
CA VAL A 100 -27.31 -19.83 37.76
C VAL A 100 -26.72 -20.37 39.07
N LEU A 101 -25.39 -20.43 39.16
CA LEU A 101 -24.69 -20.90 40.35
C LEU A 101 -24.69 -19.89 41.51
N ASN A 102 -24.99 -18.62 41.25
CA ASN A 102 -24.94 -17.54 42.23
C ASN A 102 -26.25 -16.70 42.24
N PRO A 103 -27.33 -17.20 42.87
CA PRO A 103 -28.61 -16.49 42.93
C PRO A 103 -28.47 -15.16 43.69
N GLY A 104 -28.66 -14.03 42.99
CA GLY A 104 -28.50 -12.68 43.53
C GLY A 104 -27.34 -11.88 42.92
N HIS A 105 -26.52 -12.51 42.06
CA HIS A 105 -25.58 -11.81 41.20
C HIS A 105 -26.31 -11.22 39.98
N ASP A 106 -25.75 -10.14 39.44
CA ASP A 106 -26.26 -9.39 38.29
C ASP A 106 -25.10 -9.08 37.33
N ILE A 107 -25.44 -8.74 36.09
CA ILE A 107 -24.50 -8.59 34.99
C ILE A 107 -24.43 -7.15 34.52
N ALA A 108 -23.21 -6.65 34.33
CA ALA A 108 -22.97 -5.46 33.52
C ALA A 108 -22.26 -5.85 32.22
N CYS A 109 -22.69 -5.23 31.13
CA CYS A 109 -21.99 -5.29 29.86
C CYS A 109 -21.09 -4.07 29.76
N ARG A 110 -19.78 -4.26 29.71
CA ARG A 110 -18.86 -3.21 29.28
C ARG A 110 -18.53 -3.43 27.81
N PRO A 111 -18.61 -2.40 26.95
CA PRO A 111 -17.95 -2.46 25.65
C PRO A 111 -16.50 -2.83 25.93
N ARG A 112 -15.90 -3.79 25.19
CA ARG A 112 -14.48 -4.12 25.39
C ARG A 112 -13.69 -2.81 25.33
N THR A 113 -13.23 -2.31 26.48
CA THR A 113 -12.61 -0.98 26.65
C THR A 113 -11.25 -0.88 25.96
N ALA A 114 -10.82 -1.98 25.36
CA ALA A 114 -9.72 -2.04 24.44
C ALA A 114 -10.09 -2.88 23.21
N LEU A 115 -10.76 -2.27 22.24
CA LEU A 115 -10.18 -2.31 20.88
C LEU A 115 -8.85 -1.55 20.95
N LYS A 116 -7.89 -2.03 21.76
CA LYS A 116 -6.48 -1.80 21.44
C LYS A 116 -6.39 -2.38 20.05
N GLU A 117 -6.19 -1.52 19.05
CA GLU A 117 -5.82 -2.00 17.72
C GLU A 117 -4.70 -3.00 17.97
N PRO A 118 -4.92 -4.32 17.78
CA PRO A 118 -3.80 -5.23 17.87
C PRO A 118 -2.86 -4.74 16.77
N ASP A 119 -1.75 -4.13 17.17
CA ASP A 119 -0.72 -3.83 16.20
C ASP A 119 -0.22 -5.16 15.67
N ILE A 120 0.30 -5.17 14.46
CA ILE A 120 0.81 -6.42 13.91
C ILE A 120 2.02 -6.81 14.75
N GLU A 121 1.84 -7.79 15.65
CA GLU A 121 2.89 -8.33 16.48
C GLU A 121 3.85 -9.11 15.58
N PHE A 122 4.91 -8.44 15.16
CA PHE A 122 6.01 -9.08 14.48
C PHE A 122 6.92 -9.75 15.52
N SER A 123 7.01 -11.08 15.46
CA SER A 123 7.63 -11.98 16.46
C SER A 123 8.70 -11.35 17.35
N LEU A 124 8.34 -11.07 18.60
CA LEU A 124 9.26 -10.77 19.69
C LEU A 124 9.51 -12.05 20.49
N GLN A 125 10.73 -12.57 20.48
CA GLN A 125 11.17 -13.46 21.55
C GLN A 125 12.36 -12.83 22.28
N GLY A 126 12.16 -12.60 23.57
CA GLY A 126 13.20 -12.24 24.51
C GLY A 126 14.20 -13.40 24.63
N GLY A 127 15.45 -13.08 24.33
CA GLY A 127 16.60 -13.96 24.52
C GLY A 127 17.84 -13.08 24.51
N THR A 128 18.54 -13.06 25.63
CA THR A 128 19.77 -12.32 25.90
C THR A 128 20.75 -12.37 24.72
N GLN A 129 21.32 -11.22 24.36
CA GLN A 129 22.42 -11.11 23.41
C GLN A 129 23.56 -12.06 23.80
N GLN A 130 23.69 -13.20 23.11
CA GLN A 130 24.95 -13.90 23.03
C GLN A 130 25.73 -13.34 21.85
N LYS A 131 26.91 -12.82 22.18
CA LYS A 131 28.04 -12.49 21.30
C LYS A 131 28.15 -13.55 20.18
N PRO A 132 28.47 -13.19 18.92
CA PRO A 132 28.61 -14.18 17.85
C PRO A 132 29.69 -15.19 18.24
N SER A 133 29.27 -16.40 18.56
CA SER A 133 30.14 -17.56 18.63
C SER A 133 30.63 -17.89 17.21
N PRO A 134 31.83 -18.48 17.07
CA PRO A 134 32.28 -18.99 15.78
C PRO A 134 31.23 -19.97 15.22
N PRO A 135 31.06 -20.07 13.89
CA PRO A 135 30.05 -20.93 13.30
C PRO A 135 30.24 -22.36 13.81
N ASP A 136 29.25 -22.88 14.53
CA ASP A 136 29.21 -24.28 14.91
C ASP A 136 29.16 -25.14 13.65
N THR A 137 30.17 -25.99 13.52
CA THR A 137 30.51 -26.78 12.34
C THR A 137 29.58 -27.98 12.13
N THR A 138 28.34 -27.94 12.58
CA THR A 138 27.37 -29.04 12.47
C THR A 138 26.21 -28.65 11.56
N ILE A 139 26.56 -28.26 10.35
CA ILE A 139 25.67 -28.44 9.20
C ILE A 139 25.62 -29.95 8.96
N THR A 140 24.46 -30.57 9.14
CA THR A 140 24.20 -31.92 8.61
C THR A 140 24.54 -31.90 7.12
N PRO A 141 25.52 -32.71 6.66
CA PRO A 141 25.95 -32.65 5.27
C PRO A 141 24.81 -33.15 4.38
N ASP A 142 24.31 -32.25 3.53
CA ASP A 142 23.51 -32.61 2.36
C ASP A 142 24.33 -33.66 1.56
N PRO A 143 23.74 -34.78 1.09
CA PRO A 143 24.48 -35.93 0.56
C PRO A 143 25.18 -35.71 -0.79
N VAL A 144 25.36 -34.45 -1.21
CA VAL A 144 26.11 -34.07 -2.41
C VAL A 144 27.04 -32.92 -2.05
N ASN A 145 28.22 -33.26 -1.51
CA ASN A 145 29.33 -32.32 -1.47
C ASN A 145 29.60 -31.86 -2.92
N PRO A 146 29.40 -30.57 -3.26
CA PRO A 146 29.59 -30.14 -4.63
C PRO A 146 31.04 -30.38 -5.03
N SER A 147 31.28 -31.25 -6.00
CA SER A 147 32.61 -31.39 -6.59
C SER A 147 32.92 -30.09 -7.33
N TRP A 148 33.66 -29.20 -6.69
CA TRP A 148 34.16 -27.96 -7.28
C TRP A 148 35.47 -28.25 -8.00
N THR A 149 35.60 -27.79 -9.24
CA THR A 149 36.81 -27.91 -10.04
C THR A 149 37.36 -26.52 -10.31
N ARG A 150 38.66 -26.30 -10.09
CA ARG A 150 39.32 -25.03 -10.37
C ARG A 150 39.31 -24.76 -11.87
N VAL A 151 38.96 -23.55 -12.27
CA VAL A 151 39.00 -23.13 -13.67
C VAL A 151 40.38 -22.51 -13.95
N ALA A 152 41.21 -23.20 -14.72
CA ALA A 152 42.52 -22.74 -15.16
C ALA A 152 42.54 -22.45 -16.67
N GLY A 153 43.41 -21.54 -17.11
CA GLY A 153 43.42 -21.00 -18.48
C GLY A 153 43.64 -22.01 -19.60
N SER A 154 44.12 -23.22 -19.31
CA SER A 154 44.33 -24.30 -20.28
C SER A 154 43.14 -25.25 -20.45
N ASP A 155 42.11 -25.16 -19.60
CA ASP A 155 40.99 -26.12 -19.51
C ASP A 155 39.66 -25.59 -20.08
N LEU A 156 39.64 -24.50 -20.84
CA LEU A 156 38.38 -23.93 -21.35
C LEU A 156 37.56 -24.90 -22.23
N ASP A 157 38.21 -25.89 -22.84
CA ASP A 157 37.58 -26.90 -23.71
C ASP A 157 36.95 -28.08 -22.97
N THR A 158 37.29 -28.31 -21.69
CA THR A 158 36.73 -29.38 -20.83
C THR A 158 35.58 -28.89 -19.93
N LEU A 159 35.28 -27.59 -19.93
CA LEU A 159 34.24 -27.01 -19.09
C LEU A 159 32.84 -27.34 -19.63
N LYS A 160 31.97 -27.85 -18.74
CA LYS A 160 30.54 -27.99 -19.05
C LYS A 160 29.97 -26.61 -19.37
N TYR A 161 29.65 -26.36 -20.63
CA TYR A 161 29.19 -25.04 -21.10
C TYR A 161 27.97 -24.55 -20.31
N ILE A 162 28.12 -23.46 -19.58
CA ILE A 162 27.01 -22.70 -19.00
C ILE A 162 26.26 -22.05 -20.17
N ARG A 163 25.18 -22.67 -20.67
CA ARG A 163 24.36 -22.07 -21.73
C ARG A 163 23.36 -21.10 -21.12
N VAL A 164 23.61 -19.81 -21.29
CA VAL A 164 22.66 -18.75 -20.91
C VAL A 164 21.64 -18.56 -22.02
N GLY A 165 20.39 -18.93 -21.75
CA GLY A 165 19.26 -18.79 -22.65
C GLY A 165 18.93 -17.33 -22.93
N ARG A 166 18.42 -17.07 -24.14
CA ARG A 166 17.92 -15.74 -24.50
C ARG A 166 16.59 -15.48 -23.79
N PHE A 167 16.43 -14.28 -23.24
CA PHE A 167 15.15 -13.79 -22.75
C PHE A 167 14.19 -13.53 -23.92
N LYS A 168 12.96 -14.04 -23.85
CA LYS A 168 12.02 -14.10 -24.99
C LYS A 168 10.72 -13.31 -24.82
N GLN A 169 10.43 -12.76 -23.65
CA GLN A 169 9.16 -12.07 -23.39
C GLN A 169 9.22 -10.56 -23.68
N ASP A 170 8.05 -9.97 -23.93
CA ASP A 170 7.89 -8.51 -23.87
C ASP A 170 8.09 -8.02 -22.44
N LYS A 171 8.53 -6.76 -22.31
CA LYS A 171 8.91 -6.14 -21.05
C LYS A 171 8.48 -4.69 -21.01
N GLY A 172 8.42 -4.12 -19.80
CA GLY A 172 8.08 -2.72 -19.60
C GLY A 172 6.63 -2.48 -19.20
N PRO A 173 6.20 -1.21 -19.17
CA PRO A 173 4.84 -0.82 -18.82
C PRO A 173 3.77 -1.55 -19.63
N ARG A 174 2.70 -1.99 -18.96
CA ARG A 174 1.55 -2.65 -19.58
C ARG A 174 0.26 -1.94 -19.17
N HIS A 175 -0.24 -1.09 -20.06
CA HIS A 175 -1.51 -0.40 -19.87
C HIS A 175 -2.12 0.01 -21.21
N ALA A 176 -3.39 0.41 -21.18
CA ALA A 176 -4.12 0.94 -22.34
C ALA A 176 -4.40 2.46 -22.23
N LEU A 177 -3.73 3.16 -21.30
CA LEU A 177 -3.92 4.60 -21.13
C LEU A 177 -3.63 5.41 -22.41
N PRO A 178 -4.46 6.42 -22.73
CA PRO A 178 -4.22 7.29 -23.89
C PRO A 178 -3.00 8.18 -23.69
N LYS A 179 -2.50 8.78 -24.79
CA LYS A 179 -1.38 9.75 -24.74
C LYS A 179 -1.74 11.03 -23.97
N SER A 180 -3.02 11.32 -23.76
CA SER A 180 -3.51 12.43 -22.94
C SER A 180 -3.55 12.12 -21.45
N ALA A 181 -3.37 10.85 -21.04
CA ALA A 181 -3.42 10.46 -19.63
C ALA A 181 -2.36 11.19 -18.80
N ASP A 182 -2.75 11.54 -17.58
CA ASP A 182 -1.97 12.36 -16.64
C ASP A 182 -1.63 11.54 -15.38
N ALA A 183 -0.97 12.17 -14.40
CA ALA A 183 -0.39 11.49 -13.25
C ALA A 183 -1.39 10.63 -12.48
N MET A 184 -2.64 11.08 -12.33
CA MET A 184 -3.70 10.35 -11.65
C MET A 184 -4.04 9.02 -12.35
N GLU A 185 -4.17 8.98 -13.67
CA GLU A 185 -4.49 7.74 -14.39
C GLU A 185 -3.37 6.70 -14.27
N TYR A 186 -2.10 7.13 -14.26
CA TYR A 186 -0.98 6.22 -13.97
C TYR A 186 -0.98 5.75 -12.52
N PHE A 187 -1.38 6.61 -11.57
CA PHE A 187 -1.54 6.23 -10.16
C PHE A 187 -2.59 5.14 -9.98
N LEU A 188 -3.73 5.27 -10.64
CA LEU A 188 -4.83 4.31 -10.56
C LEU A 188 -4.50 2.94 -11.19
N LEU A 189 -3.41 2.81 -11.96
CA LEU A 189 -2.91 1.50 -12.41
C LEU A 189 -2.28 0.70 -11.28
N ALA A 190 -1.60 1.35 -10.34
CA ALA A 190 -0.96 0.72 -9.19
C ALA A 190 -1.85 0.76 -7.93
N TYR A 191 -2.75 1.75 -7.86
CA TYR A 191 -3.64 1.98 -6.72
C TYR A 191 -5.09 2.11 -7.22
N PRO A 192 -5.73 0.99 -7.61
CA PRO A 192 -7.00 0.99 -8.33
C PRO A 192 -8.18 1.46 -7.49
N GLU A 193 -9.29 1.83 -8.14
CA GLU A 193 -10.54 2.25 -7.48
C GLU A 193 -11.05 1.23 -6.46
N SER A 194 -10.95 -0.06 -6.76
CA SER A 194 -11.34 -1.13 -5.83
C SER A 194 -10.57 -1.10 -4.50
N LEU A 195 -9.31 -0.63 -4.52
CA LEU A 195 -8.52 -0.44 -3.30
C LEU A 195 -9.01 0.79 -2.52
N LEU A 196 -9.33 1.88 -3.21
CA LEU A 196 -9.91 3.08 -2.59
C LEU A 196 -11.28 2.81 -1.97
N GLU A 197 -12.12 2.04 -2.66
CA GLU A 197 -13.42 1.57 -2.16
C GLU A 197 -13.28 0.72 -0.90
N LEU A 198 -12.33 -0.22 -0.90
CA LEU A 198 -12.02 -1.02 0.29
C LEU A 198 -11.62 -0.13 1.46
N ILE A 199 -10.68 0.80 1.26
CA ILE A 199 -10.21 1.70 2.33
C ILE A 199 -11.35 2.56 2.87
N ALA A 200 -12.17 3.15 1.99
CA ALA A 200 -13.31 3.95 2.40
C ALA A 200 -14.32 3.11 3.21
N LYS A 201 -14.64 1.90 2.74
CA LYS A 201 -15.54 0.97 3.41
C LYS A 201 -15.03 0.59 4.80
N GLU A 202 -13.80 0.11 4.90
CA GLU A 202 -13.22 -0.34 6.18
C GLU A 202 -13.04 0.82 7.17
N THR A 203 -12.67 2.01 6.68
CA THR A 203 -12.58 3.23 7.50
C THR A 203 -13.95 3.60 8.09
N ASN A 204 -15.00 3.61 7.27
CA ASN A 204 -16.36 3.90 7.73
C ASN A 204 -16.88 2.83 8.70
N ALA A 205 -16.62 1.55 8.43
CA ALA A 205 -17.02 0.45 9.29
C ALA A 205 -16.33 0.54 10.67
N HIS A 206 -15.05 0.91 10.69
CA HIS A 206 -14.32 1.13 11.93
C HIS A 206 -14.92 2.24 12.77
N VAL A 207 -15.19 3.42 12.18
CA VAL A 207 -15.79 4.54 12.93
C VAL A 207 -17.19 4.19 13.43
N LYS A 208 -17.99 3.50 12.62
CA LYS A 208 -19.31 3.00 13.04
C LYS A 208 -19.21 2.04 14.23
N THR A 209 -18.20 1.18 14.24
CA THR A 209 -17.93 0.26 15.35
C THR A 209 -17.54 1.02 16.61
N CYS A 210 -16.64 1.99 16.51
CA CYS A 210 -16.27 2.86 17.63
C CYS A 210 -17.50 3.61 18.21
N GLN A 211 -18.38 4.12 17.34
CA GLN A 211 -19.64 4.77 17.75
C GLN A 211 -20.56 3.81 18.50
N TYR A 212 -20.76 2.60 17.97
CA TYR A 212 -21.60 1.58 18.59
C TYR A 212 -21.09 1.18 19.99
N LEU A 213 -19.76 1.11 20.17
CA LEU A 213 -19.12 0.76 21.43
C LEU A 213 -19.02 1.94 22.42
N GLY A 214 -19.65 3.09 22.12
CA GLY A 214 -19.66 4.25 23.01
C GLY A 214 -18.30 4.96 23.11
N MET A 215 -17.36 4.69 22.19
CA MET A 215 -16.06 5.35 22.17
C MET A 215 -16.22 6.82 21.73
N PRO A 216 -15.46 7.76 22.32
CA PRO A 216 -15.51 9.16 21.94
C PRO A 216 -15.17 9.30 20.45
N SER A 217 -16.18 9.55 19.63
CA SER A 217 -16.00 9.84 18.22
C SER A 217 -16.74 11.14 17.89
N PRO A 218 -16.05 12.16 17.36
CA PRO A 218 -16.73 13.34 16.86
C PRO A 218 -17.69 12.94 15.73
N GLN A 219 -18.72 13.76 15.49
CA GLN A 219 -19.66 13.58 14.38
C GLN A 219 -18.92 13.16 13.09
N TRP A 220 -19.22 11.94 12.62
CA TRP A 220 -18.56 11.32 11.48
C TRP A 220 -19.48 11.39 10.26
N THR A 221 -19.02 12.10 9.24
CA THR A 221 -19.61 12.01 7.91
C THR A 221 -18.96 10.83 7.18
N LEU A 222 -19.77 10.04 6.46
CA LEU A 222 -19.26 8.93 5.67
C LEU A 222 -18.17 9.40 4.70
N LEU A 223 -17.02 8.72 4.75
CA LEU A 223 -15.91 8.95 3.85
C LEU A 223 -16.25 8.37 2.47
N SER A 224 -16.33 9.24 1.46
CA SER A 224 -16.52 8.83 0.07
C SER A 224 -15.18 8.59 -0.64
N VAL A 225 -15.18 7.83 -1.74
CA VAL A 225 -13.96 7.62 -2.55
C VAL A 225 -13.37 8.93 -3.10
N PRO A 226 -14.15 9.90 -3.63
CA PRO A 226 -13.61 11.20 -4.04
C PRO A 226 -12.98 11.98 -2.88
N GLU A 227 -13.61 11.96 -1.69
CA GLU A 227 -13.05 12.61 -0.50
C GLU A 227 -11.76 11.92 -0.03
N LEU A 228 -11.69 10.57 -0.08
CA LEU A 228 -10.48 9.82 0.20
C LEU A 228 -9.36 10.17 -0.78
N LYS A 229 -9.64 10.26 -2.09
CA LYS A 229 -8.66 10.74 -3.07
C LYS A 229 -8.13 12.12 -2.69
N ALA A 230 -9.01 13.04 -2.33
CA ALA A 230 -8.60 14.37 -1.91
C ALA A 230 -7.69 14.33 -0.68
N PHE A 231 -8.03 13.53 0.34
CA PHE A 231 -7.18 13.29 1.50
C PHE A 231 -5.78 12.79 1.11
N LEU A 232 -5.70 11.75 0.27
CA LEU A 232 -4.43 11.19 -0.20
C LEU A 232 -3.63 12.22 -1.02
N GLY A 233 -4.31 13.06 -1.80
CA GLY A 233 -3.70 14.16 -2.54
C GLY A 233 -3.00 15.16 -1.61
N LEU A 234 -3.64 15.54 -0.51
CA LEU A 234 -3.05 16.41 0.51
C LEU A 234 -1.84 15.75 1.19
N VAL A 235 -1.94 14.46 1.55
CA VAL A 235 -0.82 13.69 2.14
C VAL A 235 0.41 13.69 1.22
N ILE A 236 0.21 13.54 -0.09
CA ILE A 236 1.29 13.59 -1.08
C ILE A 236 1.88 15.01 -1.19
N LEU A 237 1.04 16.06 -1.17
CA LEU A 237 1.49 17.45 -1.24
C LEU A 237 2.28 17.86 0.01
N MET A 238 1.85 17.45 1.20
CA MET A 238 2.60 17.66 2.45
C MET A 238 3.97 16.98 2.41
N GLY A 239 4.09 15.85 1.72
CA GLY A 239 5.38 15.18 1.49
C GLY A 239 6.32 15.92 0.52
N VAL A 240 5.75 16.71 -0.39
CA VAL A 240 6.49 17.58 -1.32
C VAL A 240 6.94 18.87 -0.64
N HIS A 241 6.11 19.42 0.24
CA HIS A 241 6.39 20.66 0.96
C HIS A 241 6.15 20.47 2.46
N GLY A 242 7.15 19.95 3.16
CA GLY A 242 7.06 19.70 4.60
C GLY A 242 7.06 20.98 5.42
N LEU A 243 5.96 21.23 6.13
CA LEU A 243 5.84 22.25 7.17
C LEU A 243 5.98 21.61 8.57
N PRO A 244 6.54 22.34 9.55
CA PRO A 244 6.72 21.80 10.91
C PRO A 244 5.42 21.42 11.60
N ASP A 245 4.33 22.13 11.32
CA ASP A 245 3.03 21.89 11.92
C ASP A 245 1.94 21.78 10.85
N ILE A 246 1.09 20.77 10.96
CA ILE A 246 0.06 20.47 9.97
C ILE A 246 -1.02 21.56 9.87
N SER A 247 -1.23 22.38 10.91
CA SER A 247 -2.19 23.48 10.84
C SER A 247 -1.74 24.59 9.89
N GLN A 248 -0.43 24.71 9.64
CA GLN A 248 0.13 25.75 8.78
C GLN A 248 -0.31 25.61 7.32
N TYR A 249 -0.64 24.40 6.84
CA TYR A 249 -1.19 24.21 5.49
C TYR A 249 -2.56 24.88 5.31
N TRP A 250 -3.31 25.08 6.40
CA TRP A 250 -4.60 25.80 6.43
C TRP A 250 -4.45 27.26 6.91
N SER A 251 -3.22 27.77 7.05
CA SER A 251 -2.96 29.17 7.43
C SER A 251 -3.22 30.14 6.29
N LEU A 252 -3.64 31.39 6.61
CA LEU A 252 -3.86 32.47 5.64
C LEU A 252 -2.59 32.87 4.89
N THR A 253 -1.42 32.58 5.48
CA THR A 253 -0.10 32.94 4.94
C THR A 253 0.45 31.93 3.93
N GLN A 254 -0.17 30.75 3.80
CA GLN A 254 0.35 29.68 2.97
C GLN A 254 -0.13 29.81 1.51
N HIS A 255 0.80 29.75 0.55
CA HIS A 255 0.50 29.91 -0.87
C HIS A 255 -0.49 28.86 -1.40
N ASP A 256 -0.32 27.60 -0.98
CA ASP A 256 -1.16 26.48 -1.42
C ASP A 256 -2.44 26.31 -0.59
N ARG A 257 -2.74 27.21 0.36
CA ARG A 257 -3.90 27.14 1.26
C ARG A 257 -5.19 26.81 0.52
N HIS A 258 -5.42 27.43 -0.63
CA HIS A 258 -6.63 27.24 -1.41
C HIS A 258 -6.87 25.77 -1.78
N THR A 259 -5.81 25.03 -2.13
CA THR A 259 -5.92 23.59 -2.42
C THR A 259 -6.34 22.80 -1.18
N PHE A 260 -5.76 23.12 -0.02
CA PHE A 260 -6.06 22.43 1.25
C PHE A 260 -7.47 22.75 1.74
N ASP A 261 -7.83 24.04 1.84
CA ASP A 261 -9.14 24.51 2.30
C ASP A 261 -10.29 23.98 1.43
N GLN A 262 -10.10 23.97 0.10
CA GLN A 262 -11.10 23.46 -0.82
C GLN A 262 -11.27 21.95 -0.76
N ALA A 263 -10.19 21.21 -0.54
CA ALA A 263 -10.25 19.75 -0.42
C ALA A 263 -10.97 19.34 0.87
N MET A 264 -10.54 19.86 2.03
CA MET A 264 -11.20 19.57 3.32
C MET A 264 -10.70 20.48 4.44
N SER A 265 -11.42 20.54 5.56
CA SER A 265 -10.94 21.24 6.76
C SER A 265 -9.82 20.48 7.47
N LEU A 266 -8.97 21.19 8.22
CA LEU A 266 -7.96 20.57 9.10
C LEU A 266 -8.59 19.56 10.07
N ARG A 267 -9.78 19.85 10.60
CA ARG A 267 -10.52 18.93 11.49
C ARG A 267 -10.87 17.63 10.76
N ARG A 268 -11.39 17.72 9.54
CA ARG A 268 -11.75 16.54 8.74
C ARG A 268 -10.51 15.75 8.32
N PHE A 269 -9.43 16.43 7.94
CA PHE A 269 -8.15 15.79 7.64
C PHE A 269 -7.65 14.96 8.84
N LYS A 270 -7.63 15.54 10.04
CA LYS A 270 -7.26 14.82 11.28
C LYS A 270 -8.18 13.64 11.56
N GLN A 271 -9.51 13.82 11.41
CA GLN A 271 -10.47 12.73 11.57
C GLN A 271 -10.18 11.56 10.63
N ILE A 272 -9.93 11.81 9.34
CA ILE A 272 -9.61 10.76 8.38
C ILE A 272 -8.25 10.12 8.71
N ALA A 273 -7.22 10.92 8.97
CA ALA A 273 -5.87 10.43 9.26
C ALA A 273 -5.82 9.46 10.47
N THR A 274 -6.57 9.75 11.53
CA THR A 274 -6.64 8.90 12.73
C THR A 274 -7.44 7.61 12.51
N ASN A 275 -8.50 7.67 11.69
CA ASN A 275 -9.45 6.57 11.54
C ASN A 275 -9.22 5.70 10.29
N ILE A 276 -8.34 6.09 9.37
CA ILE A 276 -8.12 5.37 8.11
C ILE A 276 -7.80 3.90 8.36
N ARG A 277 -8.46 2.98 7.64
CA ARG A 277 -8.25 1.53 7.74
C ARG A 277 -8.07 0.89 6.37
N MET A 278 -7.31 -0.20 6.34
CA MET A 278 -7.06 -1.02 5.14
C MET A 278 -7.61 -2.44 5.22
N GLY A 279 -8.31 -2.76 6.32
CA GLY A 279 -8.92 -4.06 6.55
C GLY A 279 -9.81 -4.04 7.79
N SER A 280 -10.58 -5.10 7.94
CA SER A 280 -11.50 -5.27 9.07
C SER A 280 -10.71 -5.62 10.33
N LEU A 281 -10.53 -4.63 11.21
CA LEU A 281 -10.06 -4.82 12.59
C LEU A 281 -11.18 -5.33 13.51
N VAL A 282 -12.39 -5.52 12.98
CA VAL A 282 -13.46 -6.21 13.69
C VAL A 282 -13.08 -7.70 13.71
N THR A 283 -12.28 -7.99 14.74
CA THR A 283 -12.08 -9.24 15.46
C THR A 283 -11.37 -10.42 14.76
N ASP A 284 -10.09 -10.57 15.12
CA ASP A 284 -9.26 -11.78 14.98
C ASP A 284 -9.97 -13.07 15.45
N GLU A 285 -10.90 -12.96 16.40
CA GLU A 285 -11.60 -14.09 17.01
C GLU A 285 -12.73 -14.69 16.13
N TYR A 286 -13.12 -14.09 14.98
CA TYR A 286 -14.36 -14.50 14.26
C TYR A 286 -14.23 -14.78 12.76
N ARG A 287 -13.02 -14.99 12.25
CA ARG A 287 -12.85 -15.76 11.01
C ARG A 287 -12.34 -17.14 11.40
N GLY A 288 -13.28 -18.09 11.60
CA GLY A 288 -13.00 -19.51 11.85
C GLY A 288 -12.32 -20.24 10.69
N GLY A 289 -11.25 -19.68 10.13
CA GLY A 289 -10.56 -20.23 8.98
C GLY A 289 -9.14 -19.66 8.85
N GLY A 290 -8.16 -20.51 9.18
CA GLY A 290 -6.77 -20.35 8.77
C GLY A 290 -5.86 -19.67 9.79
N ASN A 291 -5.22 -20.50 10.63
CA ASN A 291 -4.03 -20.20 11.42
C ASN A 291 -4.10 -18.93 12.31
N PRO A 292 -4.52 -19.03 13.60
CA PRO A 292 -4.60 -17.91 14.56
C PRO A 292 -3.26 -17.21 14.87
N LYS A 293 -2.19 -17.54 14.14
CA LYS A 293 -0.86 -16.91 14.19
C LYS A 293 -0.60 -15.94 13.02
N ASP A 294 -1.51 -15.82 12.05
CA ASP A 294 -1.30 -14.92 10.90
C ASP A 294 -1.66 -13.46 11.21
N GLY A 295 -0.73 -12.73 11.79
CA GLY A 295 -0.88 -11.29 12.07
C GLY A 295 -1.07 -10.41 10.82
N LEU A 296 -0.86 -10.93 9.60
CA LEU A 296 -1.05 -10.18 8.35
C LEU A 296 -2.46 -10.32 7.75
N HIS A 297 -3.33 -11.15 8.33
CA HIS A 297 -4.64 -11.45 7.74
C HIS A 297 -5.50 -10.20 7.51
N ILE A 298 -5.41 -9.20 8.40
CA ILE A 298 -6.11 -7.90 8.28
C ILE A 298 -5.70 -7.17 7.00
N LEU A 299 -4.46 -7.36 6.56
CA LEU A 299 -3.87 -6.64 5.43
C LEU A 299 -4.02 -7.38 4.11
N ARG A 300 -4.29 -8.68 4.14
CA ARG A 300 -4.38 -9.53 2.94
C ARG A 300 -5.28 -8.94 1.85
N PRO A 301 -6.51 -8.44 2.14
CA PRO A 301 -7.36 -7.87 1.10
C PRO A 301 -6.69 -6.72 0.33
N MET A 302 -6.02 -5.80 1.03
CA MET A 302 -5.27 -4.72 0.40
C MET A 302 -4.04 -5.24 -0.35
N LEU A 303 -3.26 -6.14 0.27
CA LEU A 303 -2.04 -6.70 -0.31
C LEU A 303 -2.34 -7.44 -1.63
N ASP A 304 -3.47 -8.15 -1.70
CA ASP A 304 -3.90 -8.89 -2.88
C ASP A 304 -4.30 -7.93 -4.01
N ILE A 305 -5.15 -6.93 -3.73
CA ILE A 305 -5.56 -5.94 -4.73
C ILE A 305 -4.34 -5.17 -5.25
N LEU A 306 -3.50 -4.68 -4.34
CA LEU A 306 -2.31 -3.91 -4.68
C LEU A 306 -1.28 -4.75 -5.44
N GLY A 307 -1.00 -5.96 -4.97
CA GLY A 307 -0.07 -6.88 -5.60
C GLY A 307 -0.48 -7.23 -7.03
N GLN A 308 -1.77 -7.50 -7.26
CA GLN A 308 -2.30 -7.74 -8.59
C GLN A 308 -2.21 -6.50 -9.49
N ALA A 309 -2.51 -5.31 -8.96
CA ALA A 309 -2.44 -4.06 -9.71
C ALA A 309 -1.00 -3.76 -10.17
N MET A 310 -0.02 -3.83 -9.26
CA MET A 310 1.40 -3.66 -9.58
C MET A 310 1.89 -4.71 -10.59
N TRP A 311 1.51 -5.98 -10.41
CA TRP A 311 1.87 -7.03 -11.36
C TRP A 311 1.32 -6.79 -12.77
N LYS A 312 0.07 -6.31 -12.87
CA LYS A 312 -0.58 -6.05 -14.15
C LYS A 312 0.00 -4.81 -14.86
N ALA A 313 0.41 -3.79 -14.11
CA ALA A 313 0.84 -2.50 -14.66
C ALA A 313 2.22 -2.53 -15.35
N TYR A 314 3.06 -3.53 -15.08
CA TYR A 314 4.41 -3.59 -15.64
C TYR A 314 4.90 -5.04 -15.81
N ARG A 315 5.27 -5.42 -17.04
CA ARG A 315 5.89 -6.72 -17.35
C ARG A 315 7.37 -6.74 -16.95
N PRO A 316 7.81 -7.70 -16.11
CA PRO A 316 9.20 -7.76 -15.64
C PRO A 316 10.25 -7.73 -16.76
N ASN A 317 11.30 -6.95 -16.53
CA ASN A 317 12.47 -6.94 -17.41
C ASN A 317 13.32 -8.22 -17.22
N CYS A 318 14.27 -8.43 -18.13
CA CYS A 318 15.18 -9.59 -18.07
C CYS A 318 16.00 -9.64 -16.77
N ASN A 319 16.43 -8.49 -16.24
CA ASN A 319 17.27 -8.42 -15.04
C ASN A 319 16.41 -7.94 -13.86
N LEU A 320 16.36 -8.73 -12.79
CA LEU A 320 15.55 -8.50 -11.60
C LEU A 320 16.41 -8.63 -10.34
N THR A 321 16.02 -7.95 -9.26
CA THR A 321 16.75 -7.95 -7.99
C THR A 321 15.82 -8.29 -6.84
N ILE A 322 16.28 -9.13 -5.92
CA ILE A 322 15.61 -9.35 -4.62
C ILE A 322 16.54 -8.94 -3.50
N ASP A 323 16.07 -8.02 -2.68
CA ASP A 323 16.74 -7.57 -1.46
C ASP A 323 15.69 -7.07 -0.46
N ARG A 324 16.11 -6.97 0.80
CA ARG A 324 15.27 -6.56 1.93
C ARG A 324 15.11 -5.06 2.01
N THR A 325 13.95 -4.59 2.43
CA THR A 325 13.70 -3.24 2.91
C THR A 325 13.15 -3.31 4.34
N LEU A 326 13.39 -2.24 5.10
CA LEU A 326 12.88 -2.09 6.45
C LEU A 326 11.85 -0.96 6.46
N LEU A 327 10.81 -1.13 7.29
CA LEU A 327 9.89 -0.04 7.60
C LEU A 327 10.60 1.01 8.47
N PRO A 328 10.14 2.27 8.46
CA PRO A 328 10.56 3.27 9.45
C PRO A 328 10.40 2.72 10.87
N ALA A 329 11.36 3.04 11.74
CA ALA A 329 11.25 2.68 13.16
C ALA A 329 10.16 3.53 13.82
N LEU A 330 9.35 2.91 14.67
CA LEU A 330 8.39 3.64 15.50
C LEU A 330 9.15 4.50 16.53
N GLU A 331 8.69 5.73 16.73
CA GLU A 331 9.17 6.62 17.79
C GLU A 331 8.26 6.46 19.01
N ASP A 332 8.82 6.37 20.22
CA ASP A 332 8.02 6.33 21.45
C ASP A 332 7.44 7.71 21.78
N GLN A 333 6.39 7.77 22.61
CA GLN A 333 5.72 8.99 23.09
C GLN A 333 6.70 9.99 23.77
N ALA A 334 7.87 9.53 24.22
CA ALA A 334 8.94 10.35 24.79
C ALA A 334 9.97 10.89 23.77
N GLY A 335 9.79 10.67 22.46
CA GLY A 335 10.71 11.14 21.41
C GLY A 335 12.04 10.37 21.36
N HIS A 336 12.16 9.28 22.11
CA HIS A 336 13.27 8.35 21.95
C HIS A 336 12.99 7.42 20.78
N ARG A 337 13.90 7.39 19.80
CA ARG A 337 13.94 6.31 18.81
C ARG A 337 14.10 5.00 19.56
N MET A 338 13.21 4.04 19.31
CA MET A 338 13.29 2.69 19.87
C MET A 338 14.46 1.92 19.22
N LEU A 339 15.70 2.35 19.49
CA LEU A 339 16.93 1.90 18.80
C LEU A 339 17.35 0.47 19.15
N THR A 340 16.70 -0.16 20.12
CA THR A 340 17.09 -1.46 20.70
C THR A 340 16.40 -2.69 20.09
N TYR A 341 15.41 -2.54 19.19
CA TYR A 341 14.66 -3.68 18.62
C TYR A 341 15.06 -4.09 17.19
N ARG A 342 16.32 -3.88 16.80
CA ARG A 342 16.80 -4.23 15.44
C ARG A 342 16.91 -5.74 15.13
N GLN A 343 16.42 -6.64 15.99
CA GLN A 343 16.57 -8.09 15.81
C GLN A 343 15.26 -8.89 15.67
N THR A 344 14.09 -8.23 15.63
CA THR A 344 12.77 -8.91 15.61
C THR A 344 11.70 -8.21 14.76
N LEU A 345 12.09 -7.31 13.85
CA LEU A 345 11.15 -6.70 12.90
C LEU A 345 10.96 -7.59 11.66
N PRO A 346 9.78 -7.60 11.02
CA PRO A 346 9.54 -8.40 9.84
C PRO A 346 10.37 -7.86 8.69
N GLU A 347 10.92 -8.76 7.88
CA GLU A 347 11.70 -8.36 6.71
C GLU A 347 10.76 -8.28 5.51
N ILE A 348 10.65 -7.08 4.92
CA ILE A 348 9.93 -6.90 3.66
C ILE A 348 10.92 -7.14 2.53
N TRP A 349 10.71 -8.18 1.76
CA TRP A 349 11.52 -8.52 0.60
C TRP A 349 10.86 -7.98 -0.66
N LEU A 350 11.61 -7.22 -1.47
CA LEU A 350 11.11 -6.61 -2.70
C LEU A 350 11.69 -7.30 -3.92
N LEU A 351 10.86 -7.61 -4.91
CA LEU A 351 11.28 -7.97 -6.26
C LEU A 351 11.23 -6.73 -7.14
N CYS A 352 12.39 -6.21 -7.52
CA CYS A 352 12.51 -4.99 -8.33
C CYS A 352 13.16 -5.24 -9.69
N ASP A 353 12.80 -4.43 -10.68
CA ASP A 353 13.55 -4.32 -11.94
C ASP A 353 14.91 -3.65 -11.70
N SER A 354 15.99 -4.30 -12.16
CA SER A 354 17.38 -3.88 -11.96
C SER A 354 17.69 -2.46 -12.40
N LYS A 355 16.99 -1.93 -13.42
CA LYS A 355 17.32 -0.62 -14.01
C LYS A 355 16.33 0.47 -13.63
N SER A 356 15.03 0.15 -13.62
CA SER A 356 13.98 1.15 -13.39
C SER A 356 13.70 1.38 -11.91
N GLY A 357 13.99 0.37 -11.06
CA GLY A 357 13.58 0.33 -9.66
C GLY A 357 12.11 -0.02 -9.44
N TYR A 358 11.37 -0.42 -10.49
CA TYR A 358 9.96 -0.78 -10.37
C TYR A 358 9.81 -2.02 -9.48
N CYS A 359 8.97 -1.94 -8.45
CA CYS A 359 8.70 -3.07 -7.57
C CYS A 359 7.51 -3.90 -8.09
N HIS A 360 7.76 -5.13 -8.53
CA HIS A 360 6.75 -6.03 -9.07
C HIS A 360 5.95 -6.75 -8.00
N ARG A 361 6.64 -7.18 -6.94
CA ARG A 361 6.06 -8.01 -5.88
C ARG A 361 6.84 -7.75 -4.59
N LEU A 362 6.16 -7.93 -3.47
CA LEU A 362 6.76 -7.92 -2.15
C LEU A 362 6.35 -9.16 -1.37
N SER A 363 7.18 -9.56 -0.41
CA SER A 363 6.88 -10.64 0.52
C SER A 363 7.24 -10.16 1.92
N ILE A 364 6.30 -10.24 2.84
CA ILE A 364 6.54 -9.93 4.25
C ILE A 364 6.90 -11.25 4.92
N HIS A 365 8.12 -11.36 5.43
CA HIS A 365 8.60 -12.55 6.12
C HIS A 365 8.76 -12.24 7.61
N THR A 366 8.01 -12.99 8.43
CA THR A 366 8.17 -13.02 9.88
C THR A 366 9.06 -14.22 10.20
N ARG A 367 10.19 -14.01 10.88
CA ARG A 367 11.07 -15.12 11.28
C ARG A 367 10.35 -15.93 12.36
N GLU A 368 10.02 -17.17 12.07
CA GLU A 368 9.51 -18.12 13.06
C GLU A 368 10.68 -18.85 13.75
N SER A 369 10.54 -19.14 15.05
CA SER A 369 11.52 -19.90 15.81
C SER A 369 11.48 -21.38 15.41
N GLY A 370 12.59 -21.90 14.86
CA GLY A 370 12.78 -23.33 14.61
C GLY A 370 12.87 -23.77 13.14
N GLU A 371 12.72 -22.86 12.17
CA GLU A 371 12.89 -23.23 10.76
C GLU A 371 14.37 -23.28 10.37
N HIS A 372 14.88 -24.50 10.16
CA HIS A 372 16.24 -24.77 9.69
C HIS A 372 16.43 -24.56 8.17
N GLU A 373 15.39 -24.16 7.44
CA GLU A 373 15.50 -23.86 6.01
C GLU A 373 15.99 -22.43 5.79
N THR A 374 16.97 -22.24 4.90
CA THR A 374 17.54 -20.90 4.64
C THR A 374 16.46 -19.95 4.11
N VAL A 375 16.30 -18.75 4.68
CA VAL A 375 15.34 -17.69 4.27
C VAL A 375 15.18 -17.54 2.75
N GLY A 376 16.28 -17.69 2.01
CA GLY A 376 16.30 -17.72 0.54
C GLY A 376 15.35 -18.73 -0.11
N LEU A 377 15.25 -19.95 0.42
CA LEU A 377 14.39 -21.01 -0.12
C LEU A 377 12.90 -20.78 0.15
N GLN A 378 12.55 -19.94 1.14
CA GLN A 378 11.16 -19.60 1.45
C GLN A 378 10.69 -18.36 0.69
N VAL A 379 11.53 -17.32 0.66
CA VAL A 379 11.16 -16.01 0.11
C VAL A 379 11.27 -15.98 -1.42
N VAL A 380 12.36 -16.53 -1.98
CA VAL A 380 12.66 -16.37 -3.42
C VAL A 380 11.63 -17.07 -4.31
N PRO A 381 11.20 -18.32 -4.05
CA PRO A 381 10.18 -18.96 -4.87
C PRO A 381 8.86 -18.18 -4.92
N ARG A 382 8.39 -17.65 -3.78
CA ARG A 382 7.16 -16.84 -3.70
C ARG A 382 7.27 -15.55 -4.50
N LEU A 383 8.44 -14.90 -4.49
CA LEU A 383 8.66 -13.69 -5.28
C LEU A 383 8.77 -13.97 -6.78
N MET A 384 9.29 -15.14 -7.17
CA MET A 384 9.55 -15.51 -8.57
C MET A 384 8.43 -16.30 -9.26
N GLU A 385 7.38 -16.68 -8.53
CA GLU A 385 6.26 -17.45 -9.08
C GLU A 385 5.66 -16.79 -10.33
N GLY A 386 5.56 -17.57 -11.41
CA GLY A 386 5.05 -17.15 -12.72
C GLY A 386 6.12 -16.64 -13.69
N LEU A 387 7.40 -16.67 -13.32
CA LEU A 387 8.54 -16.24 -14.15
C LEU A 387 9.42 -17.40 -14.64
N GLU A 388 8.98 -18.64 -14.40
CA GLU A 388 9.69 -19.85 -14.79
C GLU A 388 9.75 -20.02 -16.32
N GLY A 389 10.86 -20.56 -16.81
CA GLY A 389 11.08 -20.85 -18.23
C GLY A 389 11.39 -19.64 -19.11
N MET A 390 11.39 -18.42 -18.56
CA MET A 390 11.53 -17.19 -19.34
C MET A 390 12.97 -16.68 -19.46
N ASN A 391 13.94 -17.34 -18.81
CA ASN A 391 15.35 -16.97 -18.79
C ASN A 391 15.61 -15.59 -18.17
N HIS A 392 14.85 -15.23 -17.12
CA HIS A 392 15.17 -14.07 -16.28
C HIS A 392 16.53 -14.25 -15.59
N ARG A 393 17.14 -13.13 -15.23
CA ARG A 393 18.42 -13.03 -14.51
C ARG A 393 18.17 -12.33 -13.18
N LEU A 394 18.26 -13.09 -12.11
CA LEU A 394 17.97 -12.68 -10.76
C LEU A 394 19.25 -12.33 -10.00
N TYR A 395 19.30 -11.16 -9.38
CA TYR A 395 20.40 -10.74 -8.52
C TYR A 395 19.91 -10.70 -7.08
N LEU A 396 20.50 -11.53 -6.23
CA LEU A 396 20.03 -11.77 -4.86
C LEU A 396 20.89 -11.01 -3.85
N ALA A 397 20.26 -10.62 -2.74
CA ALA A 397 20.97 -10.29 -1.51
C ALA A 397 21.80 -11.49 -1.03
N ASN A 398 22.97 -11.20 -0.45
CA ASN A 398 23.91 -12.22 0.00
C ASN A 398 23.31 -13.20 1.04
N SER A 399 22.39 -12.74 1.87
CA SER A 399 21.71 -13.53 2.90
C SER A 399 20.70 -14.54 2.35
N LEU A 400 20.28 -14.40 1.08
CA LEU A 400 19.36 -15.32 0.42
C LEU A 400 20.10 -16.42 -0.36
N ALA A 401 21.36 -16.19 -0.73
CA ALA A 401 22.04 -17.02 -1.70
C ALA A 401 22.58 -18.32 -1.09
N SER A 402 22.24 -19.45 -1.71
CA SER A 402 22.85 -20.75 -1.43
C SER A 402 23.07 -21.55 -2.73
N PRO A 403 24.06 -22.45 -2.80
CA PRO A 403 24.25 -23.33 -3.95
C PRO A 403 22.98 -24.13 -4.31
N ARG A 404 22.21 -24.57 -3.29
CA ARG A 404 20.93 -25.28 -3.46
C ARG A 404 19.90 -24.40 -4.17
N LEU A 405 19.68 -23.18 -3.69
CA LEU A 405 18.73 -22.23 -4.29
C LEU A 405 19.12 -21.90 -5.74
N MET A 406 20.40 -21.64 -6.01
CA MET A 406 20.88 -21.32 -7.36
C MET A 406 20.61 -22.44 -8.37
N ARG A 407 20.77 -23.72 -7.96
CA ARG A 407 20.43 -24.87 -8.80
C ARG A 407 18.92 -25.00 -9.02
N GLN A 408 18.11 -24.75 -8.00
CA GLN A 408 16.65 -24.81 -8.11
C GLN A 408 16.11 -23.76 -9.09
N LEU A 409 16.58 -22.52 -8.98
CA LEU A 409 16.24 -21.45 -9.92
C LEU A 409 16.65 -21.82 -11.35
N LEU A 410 17.85 -22.39 -11.53
CA LEU A 410 18.30 -22.80 -12.85
C LEU A 410 17.42 -23.91 -13.45
N LYS A 411 16.97 -24.89 -12.64
CA LYS A 411 16.01 -25.91 -13.10
C LYS A 411 14.69 -25.30 -13.57
N GLN A 412 14.30 -24.16 -12.99
CA GLN A 412 13.13 -23.38 -13.39
C GLN A 412 13.42 -22.43 -14.57
N GLY A 413 14.59 -22.49 -15.20
CA GLY A 413 14.96 -21.57 -16.29
C GLY A 413 15.18 -20.14 -15.82
N ILE A 414 15.58 -19.94 -14.57
CA ILE A 414 15.93 -18.65 -13.97
C ILE A 414 17.42 -18.66 -13.67
N TYR A 415 18.16 -17.75 -14.29
CA TYR A 415 19.57 -17.54 -13.99
C TYR A 415 19.70 -16.66 -12.77
N ALA A 416 20.70 -16.91 -11.91
CA ALA A 416 20.84 -16.16 -10.68
C ALA A 416 22.31 -15.80 -10.40
N SER A 417 22.51 -14.73 -9.64
CA SER A 417 23.81 -14.22 -9.22
C SER A 417 23.71 -13.57 -7.84
N SER A 418 24.70 -13.75 -7.00
CA SER A 418 24.80 -13.07 -5.70
C SER A 418 26.25 -12.84 -5.34
N SER A 419 26.51 -11.76 -4.61
CA SER A 419 27.75 -11.64 -3.86
C SER A 419 27.72 -12.53 -2.62
N PHE A 420 28.89 -12.92 -2.13
CA PHE A 420 29.07 -13.54 -0.82
C PHE A 420 30.38 -13.04 -0.18
N PRO A 421 30.41 -12.86 1.15
CA PRO A 421 31.62 -12.42 1.86
C PRO A 421 32.69 -13.51 1.89
N ILE A 422 33.91 -13.12 2.29
CA ILE A 422 35.02 -14.06 2.52
C ILE A 422 34.61 -15.08 3.61
N LEU A 423 35.07 -16.33 3.47
CA LEU A 423 34.75 -17.45 4.38
C LEU A 423 33.26 -17.81 4.45
N SER A 424 32.49 -17.49 3.40
CA SER A 424 31.09 -17.89 3.28
C SER A 424 30.96 -19.42 3.09
N PRO A 425 29.93 -20.06 3.69
CA PRO A 425 29.63 -21.49 3.49
C PRO A 425 29.23 -21.85 2.06
N VAL A 426 29.04 -20.85 1.18
CA VAL A 426 28.83 -21.04 -0.26
C VAL A 426 29.98 -21.83 -0.91
N LEU A 427 31.21 -21.60 -0.44
CA LEU A 427 32.41 -22.30 -0.88
C LEU A 427 32.97 -23.14 0.28
N PRO A 428 33.35 -24.41 0.04
CA PRO A 428 34.07 -25.21 1.04
C PRO A 428 35.34 -24.50 1.53
N MET A 429 35.64 -24.63 2.82
CA MET A 429 36.78 -23.97 3.48
C MET A 429 38.11 -24.25 2.79
N GLN A 430 38.27 -25.46 2.24
CA GLN A 430 39.47 -25.88 1.52
C GLN A 430 39.75 -24.97 0.30
N LEU A 431 38.71 -24.53 -0.42
CA LEU A 431 38.86 -23.67 -1.60
C LEU A 431 39.17 -22.20 -1.23
N TRP A 432 38.89 -21.80 0.01
CA TRP A 432 39.34 -20.50 0.52
C TRP A 432 40.84 -20.48 0.78
N GLN A 433 41.42 -21.62 1.17
CA GLN A 433 42.85 -21.77 1.40
C GLN A 433 43.65 -21.85 0.08
N GLU A 434 42.98 -22.18 -1.02
CA GLU A 434 43.56 -22.17 -2.35
C GLU A 434 43.72 -20.75 -2.91
N GLY A 435 44.95 -20.25 -2.90
CA GLY A 435 45.34 -19.00 -3.55
C GLY A 435 45.02 -17.74 -2.73
N ASN A 436 46.02 -16.86 -2.62
CA ASN A 436 45.89 -15.57 -1.95
C ASN A 436 45.68 -14.46 -2.99
N LEU A 437 44.55 -13.77 -2.92
CA LEU A 437 44.28 -12.61 -3.76
C LEU A 437 44.84 -11.38 -3.04
N THR A 438 46.11 -11.04 -3.26
CA THR A 438 46.75 -9.85 -2.66
C THR A 438 46.68 -8.62 -3.57
N ILE A 439 46.67 -8.83 -4.88
CA ILE A 439 46.75 -7.79 -5.91
C ILE A 439 45.34 -7.48 -6.42
N ALA A 440 45.02 -6.18 -6.54
CA ALA A 440 43.74 -5.74 -7.10
C ALA A 440 43.64 -6.15 -8.58
N GLY A 441 42.47 -6.60 -9.00
CA GLY A 441 42.20 -7.14 -10.35
C GLY A 441 42.35 -8.65 -10.45
N HIS A 442 43.15 -9.28 -9.58
CA HIS A 442 43.28 -10.74 -9.58
C HIS A 442 41.99 -11.43 -9.12
N TYR A 443 41.73 -12.60 -9.70
CA TYR A 443 40.57 -13.42 -9.40
C TYR A 443 40.87 -14.92 -9.49
N LEU A 444 40.03 -15.71 -8.84
CA LEU A 444 40.04 -17.17 -8.88
C LEU A 444 38.62 -17.69 -9.15
N GLN A 445 38.51 -18.78 -9.90
CA GLN A 445 37.22 -19.36 -10.28
C GLN A 445 37.18 -20.87 -10.04
N TRP A 446 36.03 -21.33 -9.57
CA TRP A 446 35.70 -22.73 -9.44
C TRP A 446 34.32 -23.00 -10.02
N GLN A 447 34.16 -24.16 -10.65
CA GLN A 447 32.90 -24.59 -11.24
C GLN A 447 32.40 -25.88 -10.57
N SER A 448 31.11 -25.94 -10.27
CA SER A 448 30.44 -27.15 -9.81
C SER A 448 29.17 -27.37 -10.63
N GLY A 449 29.28 -28.22 -11.66
CA GLY A 449 28.23 -28.37 -12.67
C GLY A 449 27.92 -27.02 -13.34
N PRO A 450 26.70 -26.49 -13.26
CA PRO A 450 26.34 -25.19 -13.85
C PRO A 450 26.62 -23.99 -12.93
N LEU A 451 27.10 -24.20 -11.69
CA LEU A 451 27.43 -23.13 -10.76
C LEU A 451 28.86 -22.65 -11.01
N LEU A 452 29.04 -21.33 -11.08
CA LEU A 452 30.34 -20.68 -11.09
C LEU A 452 30.51 -19.84 -9.83
N ALA A 453 31.56 -20.11 -9.08
CA ALA A 453 32.01 -19.28 -7.96
C ALA A 453 33.27 -18.53 -8.37
N THR A 454 33.25 -17.21 -8.22
CA THR A 454 34.37 -16.31 -8.55
C THR A 454 34.76 -15.51 -7.32
N ARG A 455 36.02 -15.62 -6.87
CA ARG A 455 36.63 -14.71 -5.90
C ARG A 455 37.38 -13.63 -6.67
N TRP A 456 37.17 -12.35 -6.36
CA TRP A 456 37.85 -11.23 -7.02
C TRP A 456 38.22 -10.18 -6.00
N ARG A 457 39.41 -9.58 -6.17
CA ARG A 457 39.87 -8.48 -5.33
C ARG A 457 39.79 -7.16 -6.08
N ASP A 458 38.87 -6.31 -5.64
CA ASP A 458 38.89 -4.86 -5.93
C ASP A 458 39.67 -4.17 -4.79
N ALA A 459 39.10 -3.16 -4.14
CA ALA A 459 39.59 -2.65 -2.86
C ALA A 459 39.56 -3.70 -1.73
N LYS A 460 38.59 -4.64 -1.80
CA LYS A 460 38.43 -5.77 -0.89
C LYS A 460 38.16 -7.03 -1.70
N GLU A 461 38.56 -8.18 -1.15
CA GLU A 461 38.19 -9.47 -1.72
C GLU A 461 36.70 -9.76 -1.45
N MET A 462 36.00 -10.19 -2.50
CA MET A 462 34.60 -10.60 -2.45
C MET A 462 34.38 -11.84 -3.32
N GLY A 463 33.36 -12.61 -2.99
CA GLY A 463 32.88 -13.71 -3.80
C GLY A 463 31.65 -13.37 -4.62
N CYS A 464 31.47 -14.04 -5.76
CA CYS A 464 30.28 -14.04 -6.59
C CYS A 464 29.90 -15.48 -6.95
N LEU A 465 28.68 -15.89 -6.60
CA LEU A 465 28.10 -17.19 -6.98
C LEU A 465 27.06 -16.94 -8.05
N CYS A 466 27.15 -17.63 -9.19
CA CYS A 466 26.24 -17.39 -10.29
C CYS A 466 26.01 -18.60 -11.20
N THR A 467 24.93 -18.53 -11.98
CA THR A 467 24.61 -19.44 -13.10
C THR A 467 24.53 -18.71 -14.44
N ASN A 468 24.74 -17.39 -14.45
CA ASN A 468 24.49 -16.50 -15.59
C ASN A 468 25.77 -16.04 -16.33
N SER A 469 26.94 -16.56 -15.97
CA SER A 469 28.22 -16.08 -16.51
C SER A 469 29.15 -17.22 -16.94
N PHE A 470 29.98 -16.93 -17.93
CA PHE A 470 31.00 -17.86 -18.42
C PHE A 470 32.32 -17.63 -17.67
N PRO A 471 33.05 -18.70 -17.32
CA PRO A 471 34.37 -18.58 -16.71
C PRO A 471 35.41 -18.01 -17.68
N GLY A 472 36.52 -17.49 -17.13
CA GLY A 472 37.68 -16.99 -17.86
C GLY A 472 37.48 -15.69 -18.65
N ARG A 473 36.25 -15.17 -18.74
CA ARG A 473 35.97 -13.90 -19.43
C ARG A 473 36.13 -12.71 -18.48
N VAL A 474 36.86 -11.70 -18.93
CA VAL A 474 37.11 -10.45 -18.20
C VAL A 474 36.73 -9.23 -19.02
N ASP A 475 36.43 -8.13 -18.33
CA ASP A 475 36.43 -6.78 -18.88
C ASP A 475 37.35 -5.87 -18.07
N THR A 476 37.48 -4.60 -18.49
CA THR A 476 38.26 -3.60 -17.78
C THR A 476 37.34 -2.66 -17.03
N VAL A 477 37.58 -2.51 -15.73
CA VAL A 477 36.93 -1.52 -14.88
C VAL A 477 37.94 -0.46 -14.42
N TRP A 478 37.57 0.80 -14.51
CA TRP A 478 38.43 1.92 -14.11
C TRP A 478 38.17 2.32 -12.66
N ARG A 479 39.23 2.46 -11.86
CA ARG A 479 39.17 2.91 -10.47
C ARG A 479 40.06 4.13 -10.27
N ARG A 480 39.71 4.99 -9.31
CA ARG A 480 40.58 6.10 -8.92
C ARG A 480 41.92 5.53 -8.45
N SER A 481 43.01 6.06 -8.99
CA SER A 481 44.35 5.63 -8.61
C SER A 481 44.59 5.97 -7.15
N GLN A 482 45.14 5.02 -6.40
CA GLN A 482 45.54 5.24 -5.01
C GLN A 482 46.87 5.99 -4.90
N THR A 483 47.68 5.99 -5.98
CA THR A 483 49.02 6.58 -6.01
C THR A 483 49.05 7.92 -6.74
N GLN A 484 48.10 8.18 -7.65
CA GLN A 484 48.07 9.40 -8.47
C GLN A 484 46.70 10.09 -8.41
N ALA A 485 46.64 11.24 -7.73
CA ALA A 485 45.42 12.03 -7.63
C ALA A 485 44.89 12.44 -9.03
N GLY A 486 43.60 12.23 -9.26
CA GLY A 486 42.93 12.57 -10.53
C GLY A 486 43.08 11.54 -11.65
N LYS A 487 43.93 10.52 -11.50
CA LYS A 487 44.10 9.45 -12.50
C LYS A 487 43.16 8.26 -12.24
N LEU A 488 42.84 7.54 -13.31
CA LEU A 488 42.14 6.26 -13.26
C LEU A 488 43.08 5.11 -13.64
N ASP A 489 43.12 4.06 -12.81
CA ASP A 489 43.86 2.83 -13.09
C ASP A 489 42.90 1.75 -13.64
N PRO A 490 43.30 1.01 -14.68
CA PRO A 490 42.52 -0.09 -15.21
C PRO A 490 42.69 -1.35 -14.35
N LEU A 491 41.59 -2.04 -14.08
CA LEU A 491 41.57 -3.32 -13.36
C LEU A 491 40.80 -4.35 -14.16
N GLU A 492 41.32 -5.56 -14.24
CA GLU A 492 40.57 -6.69 -14.79
C GLU A 492 39.43 -7.06 -13.85
N ARG A 493 38.23 -7.18 -14.41
CA ARG A 493 37.03 -7.58 -13.68
C ARG A 493 36.42 -8.81 -14.35
N PRO A 494 36.19 -9.90 -13.61
CA PRO A 494 35.54 -11.09 -14.16
C PRO A 494 34.10 -10.81 -14.60
N MET A 495 33.67 -11.51 -15.65
CA MET A 495 32.32 -11.40 -16.21
C MET A 495 31.20 -11.60 -15.15
N ALA A 496 31.42 -12.50 -14.19
CA ALA A 496 30.52 -12.71 -13.06
C ALA A 496 30.28 -11.42 -12.26
N PHE A 497 31.35 -10.66 -11.97
CA PHE A 497 31.28 -9.39 -11.26
C PHE A 497 30.72 -8.26 -12.11
N ARG A 498 31.01 -8.24 -13.42
CA ARG A 498 30.38 -7.28 -14.35
C ARG A 498 28.86 -7.39 -14.31
N LEU A 499 28.32 -8.59 -14.55
CA LEU A 499 26.88 -8.83 -14.56
C LEU A 499 26.23 -8.44 -13.23
N LEU A 500 26.85 -8.83 -12.12
CA LEU A 500 26.36 -8.54 -10.77
C LEU A 500 26.32 -7.01 -10.51
N GLN A 501 27.45 -6.32 -10.66
CA GLN A 501 27.56 -4.89 -10.35
C GLN A 501 26.65 -4.01 -11.21
N GLU A 502 26.45 -4.37 -12.48
CA GLU A 502 25.60 -3.60 -13.39
C GLU A 502 24.11 -3.73 -13.09
N ASN A 503 23.66 -4.77 -12.38
CA ASN A 503 22.25 -5.12 -12.29
C ASN A 503 21.72 -5.35 -10.87
N MET A 504 22.55 -5.41 -9.83
CA MET A 504 22.09 -5.70 -8.47
C MET A 504 21.38 -4.52 -7.74
N ARG A 505 21.34 -3.33 -8.35
CA ARG A 505 20.90 -2.08 -7.68
C ARG A 505 19.39 -1.80 -7.72
N GLY A 506 18.56 -2.70 -8.28
CA GLY A 506 17.13 -2.44 -8.49
C GLY A 506 16.39 -2.05 -7.20
N VAL A 507 16.56 -2.83 -6.13
CA VAL A 507 15.98 -2.51 -4.82
C VAL A 507 16.57 -1.23 -4.21
N ASP A 508 17.87 -0.97 -4.38
CA ASP A 508 18.49 0.28 -3.90
C ASP A 508 17.88 1.52 -4.61
N ILE A 509 17.62 1.43 -5.91
CA ILE A 509 16.94 2.48 -6.67
C ILE A 509 15.52 2.67 -6.12
N CYS A 510 14.79 1.58 -5.87
CA CYS A 510 13.46 1.65 -5.24
C CYS A 510 13.50 2.36 -3.88
N LYS A 511 14.44 1.97 -3.00
CA LYS A 511 14.64 2.60 -1.68
C LYS A 511 14.97 4.08 -1.79
N GLN A 512 15.85 4.46 -2.71
CA GLN A 512 16.19 5.86 -2.97
C GLN A 512 14.96 6.65 -3.41
N LEU A 513 14.14 6.12 -4.33
CA LEU A 513 12.91 6.77 -4.77
C LEU A 513 11.88 6.89 -3.65
N LEU A 514 11.74 5.86 -2.80
CA LEU A 514 10.85 5.89 -1.63
C LEU A 514 11.26 6.96 -0.61
N ALA A 515 12.57 7.16 -0.42
CA ALA A 515 13.13 8.15 0.51
C ALA A 515 13.01 9.60 -0.01
N CYS A 516 12.89 9.80 -1.32
CA CYS A 516 12.65 11.12 -1.89
C CYS A 516 11.17 11.54 -1.73
N ASN A 517 10.96 12.69 -1.09
CA ASN A 517 9.62 13.28 -0.85
C ASN A 517 8.64 12.26 -0.23
N PRO A 518 8.95 11.70 0.95
CA PRO A 518 8.07 10.76 1.63
C PRO A 518 6.73 11.42 1.95
N LEU A 519 5.69 10.62 2.22
CA LEU A 519 4.37 11.13 2.55
C LEU A 519 4.40 11.99 3.84
N GLY A 520 3.58 13.05 3.89
CA GLY A 520 3.55 14.00 5.01
C GLY A 520 2.21 14.05 5.73
N GLY A 521 2.23 14.51 7.00
CA GLY A 521 1.03 14.75 7.81
C GLY A 521 0.26 13.50 8.23
N VAL A 522 0.92 12.34 8.28
CA VAL A 522 0.31 11.05 8.57
C VAL A 522 0.85 10.42 9.86
N PRO A 523 0.01 9.70 10.63
CA PRO A 523 0.45 9.03 11.85
C PRO A 523 1.28 7.77 11.54
N GLN A 524 2.41 7.61 12.23
CA GLN A 524 3.26 6.42 12.22
C GLN A 524 3.39 5.86 13.65
N ASP A 525 2.24 5.68 14.29
CA ASP A 525 2.11 5.29 15.69
C ASP A 525 2.07 3.77 15.90
N CYS A 526 1.85 3.00 14.84
CA CYS A 526 1.86 1.54 14.86
C CYS A 526 2.48 0.95 13.59
N HIS A 527 2.87 -0.31 13.65
CA HIS A 527 3.52 -1.00 12.55
C HIS A 527 2.61 -1.16 11.34
N TRP A 528 1.32 -1.47 11.54
CA TRP A 528 0.39 -1.62 10.43
C TRP A 528 0.22 -0.31 9.67
N ARG A 529 0.11 0.84 10.35
CA ARG A 529 0.04 2.16 9.68
C ARG A 529 1.33 2.47 8.95
N SER A 530 2.47 2.16 9.54
CA SER A 530 3.77 2.32 8.88
C SER A 530 3.84 1.51 7.57
N LEU A 531 3.32 0.29 7.57
CA LEU A 531 3.19 -0.53 6.36
C LEU A 531 2.19 0.06 5.36
N PHE A 532 1.03 0.55 5.81
CA PHE A 532 0.05 1.23 4.95
C PHE A 532 0.68 2.40 4.18
N TRP A 533 1.36 3.31 4.89
CA TRP A 533 2.00 4.47 4.28
C TRP A 533 3.15 4.08 3.37
N PHE A 534 3.92 3.04 3.73
CA PHE A 534 4.93 2.46 2.86
C PHE A 534 4.32 1.97 1.54
N LEU A 535 3.21 1.22 1.57
CA LEU A 535 2.54 0.68 0.39
C LEU A 535 1.96 1.79 -0.49
N LEU A 536 1.37 2.83 0.10
CA LEU A 536 0.92 4.01 -0.65
C LEU A 536 2.09 4.72 -1.33
N ASN A 537 3.19 4.96 -0.61
CA ASN A 537 4.36 5.62 -1.16
C ASN A 537 5.01 4.79 -2.28
N LEU A 538 5.06 3.46 -2.11
CA LEU A 538 5.53 2.52 -3.13
C LEU A 538 4.66 2.59 -4.38
N SER A 539 3.34 2.70 -4.23
CA SER A 539 2.40 2.85 -5.34
C SER A 539 2.64 4.14 -6.12
N VAL A 540 2.89 5.26 -5.42
CA VAL A 540 3.26 6.54 -6.05
C VAL A 540 4.57 6.41 -6.84
N VAL A 541 5.59 5.76 -6.27
CA VAL A 541 6.88 5.52 -6.95
C VAL A 541 6.72 4.63 -8.17
N ASN A 542 6.00 3.51 -8.05
CA ASN A 542 5.74 2.62 -9.17
C ASN A 542 4.98 3.33 -10.29
N SER A 543 4.00 4.17 -9.95
CA SER A 543 3.21 4.95 -10.93
C SER A 543 4.07 5.98 -11.67
N PHE A 544 4.97 6.66 -10.96
CA PHE A 544 5.97 7.53 -11.58
C PHE A 544 6.85 6.77 -12.58
N ILE A 545 7.30 5.56 -12.22
CA ILE A 545 8.13 4.74 -13.10
C ILE A 545 7.33 4.30 -14.34
N VAL A 546 6.08 3.87 -14.19
CA VAL A 546 5.21 3.52 -15.33
C VAL A 546 5.06 4.71 -16.27
N LEU A 547 4.74 5.91 -15.77
CA LEU A 547 4.63 7.12 -16.59
C LEU A 547 5.96 7.45 -17.29
N ARG A 548 7.08 7.46 -16.54
CA ARG A 548 8.41 7.77 -17.07
C ARG A 548 8.78 6.83 -18.20
N GLU A 549 8.61 5.52 -18.01
CA GLU A 549 8.97 4.49 -18.99
C GLU A 549 8.04 4.51 -20.21
N SER A 550 6.75 4.78 -20.02
CA SER A 550 5.76 4.80 -21.11
C SER A 550 5.86 6.05 -21.99
N ARG A 551 6.36 7.15 -21.43
CA ARG A 551 6.35 8.47 -22.06
C ARG A 551 7.74 9.01 -22.38
N LYS A 552 8.80 8.18 -22.34
CA LYS A 552 10.18 8.59 -22.66
C LYS A 552 10.32 9.34 -23.97
N SER A 553 9.64 8.86 -25.02
CA SER A 553 9.69 9.44 -26.37
C SER A 553 8.69 10.57 -26.59
N ASN A 554 7.69 10.73 -25.72
CA ASN A 554 6.66 11.76 -25.82
C ASN A 554 6.21 12.23 -24.43
N PRO A 555 7.04 13.02 -23.72
CA PRO A 555 6.72 13.48 -22.37
C PRO A 555 5.41 14.31 -22.33
N PRO A 556 4.62 14.22 -21.24
CA PRO A 556 3.49 15.12 -21.03
C PRO A 556 3.91 16.60 -21.05
N ALA A 557 3.01 17.51 -21.45
CA ALA A 557 3.32 18.94 -21.59
C ALA A 557 3.81 19.62 -20.30
N TRP A 558 3.42 19.10 -19.13
CA TRP A 558 3.88 19.60 -17.83
C TRP A 558 5.27 19.10 -17.43
N VAL A 559 5.87 18.16 -18.19
CA VAL A 559 7.26 17.71 -17.99
C VAL A 559 8.21 18.66 -18.73
N GLN A 560 8.94 19.46 -17.96
CA GLN A 560 9.91 20.42 -18.49
C GLN A 560 11.13 19.72 -19.09
N SER A 561 11.52 20.11 -20.31
CA SER A 561 12.73 19.63 -21.01
C SER A 561 12.84 18.10 -21.15
N GLY A 562 11.71 17.38 -21.08
CA GLY A 562 11.68 15.90 -21.10
C GLY A 562 12.29 15.22 -19.87
N LEU A 563 12.60 15.98 -18.81
CA LEU A 563 13.18 15.46 -17.58
C LEU A 563 12.09 15.05 -16.60
N PHE A 564 11.83 13.75 -16.52
CA PHE A 564 10.91 13.19 -15.55
C PHE A 564 11.45 13.33 -14.12
N SER A 565 10.83 14.21 -13.35
CA SER A 565 11.13 14.40 -11.93
C SER A 565 10.01 13.85 -11.05
N GLN A 566 10.38 13.07 -10.03
CA GLN A 566 9.44 12.54 -9.06
C GLN A 566 8.74 13.68 -8.29
N LEU A 567 9.45 14.78 -8.02
CA LEU A 567 8.88 15.96 -7.37
C LEU A 567 7.73 16.55 -8.19
N ASN A 568 7.93 16.72 -9.50
CA ASN A 568 6.91 17.25 -10.41
C ASN A 568 5.73 16.28 -10.54
N PHE A 569 6.00 14.98 -10.63
CA PHE A 569 4.96 13.96 -10.65
C PHE A 569 4.12 13.97 -9.38
N ARG A 570 4.74 13.99 -8.19
CA ARG A 570 4.03 14.05 -6.91
C ARG A 570 3.21 15.31 -6.76
N ARG A 571 3.75 16.47 -7.15
CA ARG A 571 3.00 17.74 -7.14
C ARG A 571 1.78 17.65 -8.06
N ARG A 572 1.95 17.16 -9.29
CA ARG A 572 0.86 16.99 -10.25
C ARG A 572 -0.21 16.03 -9.72
N LEU A 573 0.20 14.85 -9.26
CA LEU A 573 -0.68 13.82 -8.69
C LEU A 573 -1.43 14.34 -7.47
N GLY A 574 -0.72 14.95 -6.53
CA GLY A 574 -1.29 15.49 -5.30
C GLY A 574 -2.36 16.54 -5.57
N THR A 575 -2.11 17.46 -6.52
CA THR A 575 -3.10 18.46 -6.95
C THR A 575 -4.31 17.82 -7.62
N GLN A 576 -4.13 16.87 -8.55
CA GLN A 576 -5.26 16.20 -9.23
C GLN A 576 -6.14 15.42 -8.24
N LEU A 577 -5.51 14.72 -7.30
CA LEU A 577 -6.21 13.99 -6.25
C LEU A 577 -6.96 14.94 -5.31
N ALA A 578 -6.32 16.02 -4.85
CA ALA A 578 -6.94 17.05 -4.00
C ALA A 578 -8.19 17.69 -4.64
N GLN A 579 -8.24 17.77 -5.97
CA GLN A 579 -9.35 18.32 -6.74
C GLN A 579 -10.49 17.32 -6.98
N CYS A 580 -10.35 16.05 -6.58
CA CYS A 580 -11.42 15.06 -6.73
C CYS A 580 -12.63 15.35 -5.82
N TYR A 581 -12.47 16.18 -4.80
CA TYR A 581 -13.54 16.56 -3.89
C TYR A 581 -13.41 18.03 -3.52
N HIS A 582 -14.55 18.72 -3.51
CA HIS A 582 -14.66 20.08 -3.03
C HIS A 582 -15.59 20.11 -1.82
N ARG A 583 -15.08 20.63 -0.72
CA ARG A 583 -15.88 20.88 0.47
C ARG A 583 -17.06 21.79 0.11
N PRO A 584 -18.31 21.42 0.45
CA PRO A 584 -19.45 22.31 0.29
C PRO A 584 -19.22 23.61 1.08
N PRO A 585 -19.70 24.77 0.59
CA PRO A 585 -19.69 25.99 1.38
C PRO A 585 -20.43 25.73 2.70
N GLU A 586 -19.83 26.10 3.83
CA GLU A 586 -20.55 26.12 5.10
C GLU A 586 -21.73 27.10 4.95
N THR A 587 -22.95 26.58 4.83
CA THR A 587 -24.15 27.39 5.06
C THR A 587 -24.10 27.80 6.52
N GLN A 588 -23.86 29.09 6.76
CA GLN A 588 -24.11 29.65 8.08
C GLN A 588 -25.62 29.56 8.31
N ASP A 589 -26.05 28.58 9.11
CA ASP A 589 -27.38 28.63 9.71
C ASP A 589 -27.43 29.90 10.57
N PRO A 590 -28.36 30.83 10.33
CA PRO A 590 -28.51 31.99 11.17
C PRO A 590 -29.09 31.52 12.52
N ALA A 591 -28.20 31.37 13.51
CA ALA A 591 -28.60 31.21 14.89
C ALA A 591 -29.33 32.49 15.35
N SER A 592 -30.63 32.33 15.57
CA SER A 592 -31.46 32.98 16.60
C SER A 592 -30.91 34.24 17.27
N GLY A 593 -31.52 35.39 16.97
CA GLY A 593 -31.47 36.60 17.79
C GLY A 593 -32.07 37.84 17.12
N GLY A 594 -33.20 38.31 17.65
CA GLY A 594 -33.63 39.71 17.55
C GLY A 594 -34.71 40.06 16.51
N GLU A 595 -35.86 40.45 17.03
CA GLU A 595 -37.04 40.99 16.33
C GLU A 595 -36.75 42.21 15.44
N GLY A 596 -37.57 42.38 14.41
CA GLY A 596 -37.62 43.59 13.60
C GLY A 596 -38.50 43.43 12.38
N GLU A 597 -39.80 43.71 12.53
CA GLU A 597 -40.78 43.84 11.45
C GLU A 597 -40.27 44.71 10.30
N ARG A 598 -40.52 44.26 9.07
CA ARG A 598 -40.99 45.10 7.96
C ARG A 598 -41.54 44.24 6.84
N GLU A 599 -42.85 44.35 6.65
CA GLU A 599 -43.56 44.00 5.43
C GLU A 599 -42.92 44.70 4.22
N THR A 600 -42.87 44.04 3.06
CA THR A 600 -43.59 44.49 1.85
C THR A 600 -43.31 43.60 0.62
N VAL A 601 -44.44 43.13 0.05
CA VAL A 601 -44.79 43.08 -1.38
C VAL A 601 -44.30 41.92 -2.26
N ALA A 602 -45.32 41.39 -2.95
CA ALA A 602 -45.41 40.26 -3.87
C ALA A 602 -44.72 40.41 -5.23
N GLY A 603 -44.63 39.28 -5.94
CA GLY A 603 -44.35 39.14 -7.37
C GLY A 603 -42.96 38.56 -7.64
N GLU A 604 -42.72 37.54 -8.47
CA GLU A 604 -43.52 36.81 -9.45
C GLU A 604 -42.88 35.42 -9.61
N THR A 605 -43.72 34.40 -9.75
CA THR A 605 -43.34 33.07 -10.21
C THR A 605 -43.05 33.10 -11.70
N VAL A 606 -41.78 32.86 -12.09
CA VAL A 606 -41.45 32.43 -13.45
C VAL A 606 -40.78 31.07 -13.37
N ALA A 607 -41.48 30.08 -13.93
CA ALA A 607 -41.05 28.72 -14.10
C ALA A 607 -39.68 28.68 -14.80
N ARG A 608 -38.72 27.99 -14.18
CA ARG A 608 -37.41 27.74 -14.78
C ARG A 608 -37.41 26.34 -15.37
N GLU A 609 -37.66 26.30 -16.67
CA GLU A 609 -37.38 25.16 -17.54
C GLU A 609 -35.91 24.73 -17.43
N THR A 610 -35.73 23.42 -17.45
CA THR A 610 -34.51 22.64 -17.43
C THR A 610 -33.65 22.91 -18.67
N LEU A 611 -32.45 23.47 -18.50
CA LEU A 611 -31.42 23.57 -19.55
C LEU A 611 -30.01 23.30 -18.99
N ASP A 612 -29.25 22.53 -19.78
CA ASP A 612 -27.92 21.93 -19.60
C ASP A 612 -26.81 22.78 -18.91
N PRO A 613 -25.91 22.17 -18.10
CA PRO A 613 -24.78 22.84 -17.46
C PRO A 613 -23.51 22.82 -18.35
N LEU A 614 -23.46 23.62 -19.41
CA LEU A 614 -22.21 23.86 -20.17
C LEU A 614 -22.04 25.33 -20.58
N LYS A 615 -20.91 25.92 -20.12
CA LYS A 615 -20.32 27.26 -20.42
C LYS A 615 -20.96 28.48 -19.73
N GLU A 616 -20.58 28.74 -18.48
CA GLU A 616 -20.68 30.10 -17.94
C GLU A 616 -19.61 30.99 -18.58
N MET A 617 -20.06 31.95 -19.40
CA MET A 617 -19.19 32.85 -20.14
C MET A 617 -18.71 34.00 -19.24
N HIS A 618 -17.42 34.02 -18.90
CA HIS A 618 -16.81 35.12 -18.15
C HIS A 618 -16.99 36.44 -18.90
N ARG A 619 -17.58 37.45 -18.26
CA ARG A 619 -17.81 38.77 -18.85
C ARG A 619 -17.69 39.88 -17.81
N MET A 620 -17.46 41.10 -18.26
CA MET A 620 -17.40 42.28 -17.40
C MET A 620 -18.82 42.82 -17.14
N THR A 621 -19.31 42.75 -15.90
CA THR A 621 -20.62 43.30 -15.52
C THR A 621 -20.55 44.03 -14.18
N LYS A 622 -21.57 44.82 -13.82
CA LYS A 622 -21.66 45.37 -12.47
C LYS A 622 -21.97 44.22 -11.50
N ILE A 623 -21.12 44.02 -10.48
CA ILE A 623 -21.28 42.90 -9.51
C ILE A 623 -21.38 43.38 -8.05
N SER A 624 -21.27 44.68 -7.80
CA SER A 624 -21.37 45.26 -6.46
C SER A 624 -22.11 46.59 -6.47
N LEU A 625 -22.83 46.87 -5.38
CA LEU A 625 -23.55 48.13 -5.17
C LEU A 625 -22.60 49.28 -4.77
N CYS A 626 -21.52 48.96 -4.05
CA CYS A 626 -20.44 49.87 -3.69
C CYS A 626 -19.16 49.57 -4.49
N THR A 627 -18.29 50.57 -4.67
CA THR A 627 -16.99 50.39 -5.30
C THR A 627 -16.05 49.64 -4.37
N LYS A 628 -15.36 48.62 -4.90
CA LYS A 628 -14.35 47.84 -4.18
C LYS A 628 -13.03 47.92 -4.93
N ARG A 629 -11.90 47.63 -4.27
CA ARG A 629 -10.59 47.63 -4.94
C ARG A 629 -10.55 46.62 -6.08
N CYS A 630 -10.03 47.07 -7.22
CA CYS A 630 -9.79 46.21 -8.36
C CYS A 630 -8.71 45.18 -8.00
N TRP A 631 -9.02 43.90 -8.18
CA TRP A 631 -8.17 42.79 -7.78
C TRP A 631 -6.80 42.83 -8.48
N ASN A 632 -6.80 42.94 -9.81
CA ASN A 632 -5.57 42.90 -10.60
C ASN A 632 -4.75 44.21 -10.47
N CYS A 633 -5.39 45.38 -10.30
CA CYS A 633 -4.64 46.61 -9.98
C CYS A 633 -4.00 46.56 -8.58
N ASN A 634 -4.70 45.97 -7.60
CA ASN A 634 -4.18 45.82 -6.24
C ASN A 634 -2.93 44.92 -6.19
N LEU A 635 -2.87 43.86 -7.01
CA LEU A 635 -1.67 43.04 -7.18
C LEU A 635 -0.46 43.80 -7.72
N LYS A 636 -0.70 44.83 -8.54
CA LYS A 636 0.36 45.70 -9.08
C LYS A 636 0.65 46.90 -8.18
N HIS A 637 0.13 46.91 -6.95
CA HIS A 637 0.20 48.02 -6.00
C HIS A 637 -0.39 49.34 -6.54
N ILE A 638 -1.31 49.28 -7.50
CA ILE A 638 -2.01 50.43 -8.07
C ILE A 638 -3.38 50.55 -7.39
N ARG A 639 -3.65 51.71 -6.78
CA ARG A 639 -4.95 51.97 -6.15
C ARG A 639 -6.00 52.31 -7.23
N HIS A 640 -6.95 51.40 -7.44
CA HIS A 640 -8.10 51.63 -8.31
C HIS A 640 -9.34 50.93 -7.72
N GLU A 641 -10.48 51.61 -7.72
CA GLU A 641 -11.75 51.07 -7.21
C GLU A 641 -12.76 50.91 -8.35
N THR A 642 -13.64 49.92 -8.25
CA THR A 642 -14.60 49.54 -9.29
C THR A 642 -15.78 48.78 -8.68
N ALA A 643 -16.98 49.01 -9.20
CA ALA A 643 -18.17 48.22 -8.90
C ALA A 643 -18.43 47.12 -9.94
N TYR A 644 -17.59 47.08 -10.98
CA TYR A 644 -17.65 46.13 -12.08
C TYR A 644 -16.68 44.98 -11.84
N GLY A 645 -17.07 43.78 -12.25
CA GLY A 645 -16.34 42.55 -12.00
C GLY A 645 -16.81 41.41 -12.88
N CYS A 646 -16.11 40.29 -12.81
CA CYS A 646 -16.57 39.06 -13.45
C CYS A 646 -17.61 38.40 -12.52
N PRO A 647 -18.87 38.19 -12.93
CA PRO A 647 -19.89 37.62 -12.06
C PRO A 647 -19.60 36.16 -11.73
N VAL A 648 -18.98 35.43 -12.65
CA VAL A 648 -18.56 34.03 -12.49
C VAL A 648 -17.44 33.93 -11.43
N CYS A 649 -16.43 34.80 -11.51
CA CYS A 649 -15.30 34.79 -10.57
C CYS A 649 -15.51 35.66 -9.31
N LYS A 650 -16.63 36.40 -9.24
CA LYS A 650 -16.95 37.40 -8.21
C LYS A 650 -15.80 38.38 -7.89
N ALA A 651 -14.97 38.70 -8.88
CA ALA A 651 -13.80 39.55 -8.74
C ALA A 651 -14.05 40.94 -9.32
N ASN A 652 -13.80 41.99 -8.53
CA ASN A 652 -13.90 43.38 -8.98
C ASN A 652 -12.71 43.74 -9.87
N LEU A 653 -12.96 44.14 -11.10
CA LEU A 653 -11.96 44.44 -12.12
C LEU A 653 -12.25 45.82 -12.73
N CYS A 654 -11.20 46.62 -12.94
CA CYS A 654 -11.39 47.94 -13.54
C CYS A 654 -11.71 47.78 -15.03
N ASN A 655 -12.34 48.79 -15.62
CA ASN A 655 -12.78 48.74 -17.02
C ASN A 655 -11.61 48.80 -18.05
N LYS A 656 -10.36 48.61 -17.62
CA LYS A 656 -9.22 48.47 -18.54
C LYS A 656 -9.30 47.07 -19.14
N ALA A 657 -9.33 46.97 -20.47
CA ALA A 657 -9.42 45.68 -21.16
C ALA A 657 -8.34 44.68 -20.69
N SER A 658 -7.09 45.14 -20.53
CA SER A 658 -6.00 44.30 -20.01
C SER A 658 -6.27 43.74 -18.61
N CYS A 659 -7.00 44.47 -17.76
CA CYS A 659 -7.25 44.08 -16.38
C CYS A 659 -8.11 42.81 -16.28
N PHE A 660 -9.15 42.73 -17.11
CA PHE A 660 -10.03 41.57 -17.21
C PHE A 660 -9.32 40.36 -17.82
N TRP A 661 -8.63 40.57 -18.95
CA TRP A 661 -7.95 39.46 -19.64
C TRP A 661 -6.79 38.88 -18.82
N GLU A 662 -5.93 39.73 -18.24
CA GLU A 662 -4.85 39.27 -17.36
C GLU A 662 -5.36 38.50 -16.14
N PHE A 663 -6.48 38.92 -15.54
CA PHE A 663 -7.11 38.20 -14.43
C PHE A 663 -7.53 36.78 -14.83
N HIS A 664 -7.99 36.60 -16.06
CA HIS A 664 -8.37 35.30 -16.62
C HIS A 664 -7.20 34.55 -17.29
N GLY A 665 -5.97 35.04 -17.17
CA GLY A 665 -4.80 34.41 -17.80
C GLY A 665 -4.80 34.49 -19.33
N LEU A 666 -5.60 35.38 -19.91
CA LEU A 666 -5.76 35.57 -21.34
C LEU A 666 -4.91 36.75 -21.82
N CYS A 667 -4.21 36.59 -22.94
CA CYS A 667 -3.40 37.66 -23.52
C CYS A 667 -4.32 38.72 -24.18
N PRO A 668 -4.13 40.05 -23.95
CA PRO A 668 -5.02 41.10 -24.46
C PRO A 668 -5.17 41.17 -25.99
N LEU A 669 -4.36 40.41 -26.74
CA LEU A 669 -4.27 40.46 -28.21
C LEU A 669 -5.17 39.46 -28.94
N THR A 670 -6.01 38.69 -28.25
CA THR A 670 -7.01 37.84 -28.92
C THR A 670 -8.37 38.54 -29.03
N LYS A 671 -8.42 39.62 -29.83
CA LYS A 671 -9.68 39.97 -30.51
C LYS A 671 -9.84 38.98 -31.66
N GLY A 672 -10.63 37.92 -31.44
CA GLY A 672 -11.13 37.10 -32.53
C GLY A 672 -11.97 37.94 -33.49
N LYS A 673 -11.74 37.75 -34.80
CA LYS A 673 -12.86 37.70 -35.73
C LYS A 673 -13.56 36.37 -35.56
#